data_AF-A0A1Q6UAA6-F1
#
_entry.id   AF-A0A1Q6UAA6-F1
#
_cell.length_a   1.000
_cell.length_b   1.000
_cell.length_c   1.000
_cell.angle_alpha   90.00
_cell.angle_beta   90.00
_cell.angle_gamma   90.00
#
_symmetry.space_group_name_H-M   'P 1'
#
loop_
_entity.id
_entity.type
_entity.pdbx_description
1 polymer ?
#
loop_
_entity_poly.entity_id
_entity_poly.type
_entity_poly.pdbx_seq_one_letter_code
_entity_poly.pdbx_strand_id
1 'polypeptide(L)'
;MRFLIMNEDSFISPALTGDINERLEKRFADEAVRRQSFNEIENIAKILRIGKKFKVPQAELLYQLSDKSPLELYRIGRVCKKFAGIAEALGDNDDDKNLLCRVLNNYVREQMPLDREGILADKIAETFPKVLNYARPDDITVSVFYNKHHEEHVEFSKREIVDKFYSVDYGVLVANLGQIKTPIFGKRNLKDDVNEVKRLEVMSQAVGKLPPAKFMLFALHFDKYIEKLSDIDDDLMTGAIKNVVPVIKNGKNKILNSVGNIWGTDICDHGSSGFVFRCLTSRVTPYNITRLCRIAEQIPSSDENRFERIRLDAIAVSGAFPQLRSYIHNQQPEQHKLLKRMVWYYDAAKGLNPELQEEYRRMKLQRIINYIEKNFPDYKISGDDLFNIEKYEMPTRDADGKQTTNIEVLRRLMDNTTPRTLETPQINDRYTKHLLEDMMDARFPFVTHETYGKYLNKLNNHLERKMKGGAIGIPPRTINSILWGERRGFLVLKDMDAGYQLHAFTTPWFKEILRFYELTNSASDVPNTDLSKFLASIRDSEMEEAYSKISYRVSANIMALSKRQRADATEYSRYIGNLNIPPAEAERQQKKIKDSLDIKISRNMSGYSLANALFDCISPKRTPYKALADYMKRRQSYR
;
A
#
# COMPACT_ATOMS: atom_id res chain seq x y z
N MET A 1 8.26 9.49 -62.23
CA MET A 1 7.79 8.11 -62.41
C MET A 1 8.99 7.19 -62.63
N ARG A 2 9.39 6.46 -61.59
CA ARG A 2 10.18 5.23 -61.72
C ARG A 2 9.41 4.18 -60.93
N PHE A 3 8.70 3.31 -61.64
CA PHE A 3 8.15 2.10 -61.05
C PHE A 3 9.35 1.22 -60.70
N LEU A 4 9.62 1.07 -59.40
CA LEU A 4 10.52 0.05 -58.88
C LEU A 4 9.96 -1.32 -59.26
N ILE A 5 10.88 -2.17 -59.73
CA ILE A 5 10.65 -3.57 -60.08
C ILE A 5 9.93 -4.24 -58.89
N MET A 6 8.64 -4.53 -59.06
CA MET A 6 7.88 -5.37 -58.16
C MET A 6 8.50 -6.78 -58.20
N ASN A 7 9.06 -7.23 -57.08
CA ASN A 7 9.20 -8.68 -56.88
C ASN A 7 7.78 -9.24 -56.77
N GLU A 8 7.30 -9.92 -57.81
CA GLU A 8 6.01 -10.64 -57.81
C GLU A 8 5.94 -11.75 -56.73
N ASP A 9 7.08 -12.07 -56.11
CA ASP A 9 7.24 -13.09 -55.05
C ASP A 9 7.34 -12.53 -53.60
N SER A 10 6.95 -11.27 -53.36
CA SER A 10 6.92 -10.71 -51.99
C SER A 10 5.98 -11.50 -51.07
N PHE A 11 6.46 -11.82 -49.85
CA PHE A 11 5.66 -12.54 -48.85
C PHE A 11 4.48 -11.71 -48.31
N ILE A 12 4.68 -10.40 -48.23
CA ILE A 12 3.68 -9.43 -47.77
C ILE A 12 2.83 -8.93 -48.95
N SER A 13 1.63 -8.41 -48.65
CA SER A 13 0.73 -7.95 -49.72
C SER A 13 1.35 -6.82 -50.57
N PRO A 14 0.94 -6.66 -51.86
CA PRO A 14 1.42 -5.58 -52.71
C PRO A 14 1.16 -4.18 -52.14
N ALA A 15 -0.01 -3.98 -51.51
CA ALA A 15 -0.36 -2.72 -50.86
C ALA A 15 0.62 -2.39 -49.73
N LEU A 16 0.87 -3.35 -48.84
CA LEU A 16 1.80 -3.17 -47.72
C LEU A 16 3.24 -2.98 -48.20
N THR A 17 3.63 -3.69 -49.27
CA THR A 17 4.93 -3.54 -49.93
C THR A 17 5.12 -2.11 -50.44
N GLY A 18 4.11 -1.54 -51.10
CA GLY A 18 4.11 -0.15 -51.57
C GLY A 18 4.29 0.83 -50.41
N ASP A 19 3.47 0.71 -49.36
CA ASP A 19 3.51 1.59 -48.20
C ASP A 19 4.85 1.55 -47.44
N ILE A 20 5.41 0.35 -47.24
CA ILE A 20 6.70 0.17 -46.55
C ILE A 20 7.82 0.81 -47.38
N ASN A 21 7.83 0.60 -48.69
CA ASN A 21 8.83 1.21 -49.57
C ASN A 21 8.72 2.74 -49.55
N GLU A 22 7.51 3.30 -49.60
CA GLU A 22 7.32 4.76 -49.50
C GLU A 22 7.87 5.32 -48.18
N ARG A 23 7.65 4.62 -47.05
CA ARG A 23 8.20 5.02 -45.75
C ARG A 23 9.73 4.93 -45.71
N LEU A 24 10.31 3.88 -46.28
CA LEU A 24 11.76 3.71 -46.35
C LEU A 24 12.41 4.75 -47.27
N GLU A 25 11.77 5.12 -48.38
CA GLU A 25 12.21 6.19 -49.30
C GLU A 25 12.26 7.55 -48.61
N LYS A 26 11.27 7.87 -47.78
CA LYS A 26 11.25 9.10 -46.98
C LYS A 26 12.38 9.16 -45.94
N ARG A 27 12.85 7.99 -45.48
CA ARG A 27 13.81 7.89 -44.37
C ARG A 27 15.26 7.72 -44.81
N PHE A 28 15.51 6.93 -45.85
CA PHE A 28 16.85 6.56 -46.29
C PHE A 28 17.06 6.99 -47.74
N ALA A 29 18.06 7.84 -47.98
CA ALA A 29 18.43 8.28 -49.32
C ALA A 29 19.13 7.18 -50.14
N ASP A 30 19.89 6.30 -49.47
CA ASP A 30 20.66 5.22 -50.08
C ASP A 30 19.77 4.01 -50.44
N GLU A 31 19.83 3.59 -51.70
CA GLU A 31 19.02 2.47 -52.21
C GLU A 31 19.42 1.11 -51.64
N ALA A 32 20.71 0.86 -51.41
CA ALA A 32 21.19 -0.39 -50.82
C ALA A 32 20.71 -0.53 -49.37
N VAL A 33 20.73 0.57 -48.61
CA VAL A 33 20.17 0.63 -47.24
C VAL A 33 18.67 0.38 -47.25
N ARG A 34 17.91 0.97 -48.19
CA ARG A 34 16.46 0.70 -48.33
C ARG A 34 16.18 -0.77 -48.61
N ARG A 35 16.89 -1.37 -49.58
CA ARG A 35 16.74 -2.79 -49.92
C ARG A 35 17.07 -3.70 -48.73
N GLN A 36 18.16 -3.42 -48.02
CA GLN A 36 18.53 -4.16 -46.82
C GLN A 36 17.46 -4.08 -45.73
N SER A 37 16.97 -2.87 -45.45
CA SER A 37 15.89 -2.66 -44.45
C SER A 37 14.60 -3.36 -44.86
N PHE A 38 14.20 -3.27 -46.12
CA PHE A 38 13.01 -3.96 -46.64
C PHE A 38 13.14 -5.48 -46.49
N ASN A 39 14.28 -6.06 -46.86
CA ASN A 39 14.51 -7.50 -46.73
C ASN A 39 14.41 -7.95 -45.27
N GLU A 40 14.92 -7.18 -44.32
CA GLU A 40 14.83 -7.53 -42.90
C GLU A 40 13.38 -7.40 -42.37
N ILE A 41 12.63 -6.39 -42.81
CA ILE A 41 11.20 -6.26 -42.50
C ILE A 41 10.42 -7.45 -43.08
N GLU A 42 10.74 -7.86 -44.32
CA GLU A 42 10.11 -9.03 -44.95
C GLU A 42 10.48 -10.34 -44.22
N ASN A 43 11.73 -10.48 -43.76
CA ASN A 43 12.15 -11.61 -42.93
C ASN A 43 11.38 -11.67 -41.61
N ILE A 44 11.19 -10.53 -40.95
CA ILE A 44 10.36 -10.44 -39.72
C ILE A 44 8.91 -10.82 -40.02
N ALA A 45 8.34 -10.33 -41.12
CA ALA A 45 7.00 -10.69 -41.55
C ALA A 45 6.86 -12.20 -41.78
N LYS A 46 7.85 -12.84 -42.42
CA LYS A 46 7.93 -14.31 -42.60
C LYS A 46 7.97 -15.04 -41.27
N ILE A 47 8.82 -14.62 -40.34
CA ILE A 47 8.95 -15.21 -38.99
C ILE A 47 7.61 -15.15 -38.23
N LEU A 48 6.91 -14.01 -38.31
CA LEU A 48 5.65 -13.78 -37.60
C LEU A 48 4.42 -14.24 -38.40
N ARG A 49 4.62 -14.81 -39.59
CA ARG A 49 3.57 -15.24 -40.54
C ARG A 49 2.55 -14.14 -40.87
N ILE A 50 3.03 -12.92 -41.04
CA ILE A 50 2.26 -11.76 -41.55
C ILE A 50 2.30 -11.79 -43.08
N GLY A 51 1.34 -12.50 -43.68
CA GLY A 51 1.32 -12.76 -45.12
C GLY A 51 0.47 -11.76 -45.91
N LYS A 52 -0.16 -12.26 -46.98
CA LYS A 52 -1.01 -11.46 -47.87
C LYS A 52 -2.33 -11.01 -47.23
N LYS A 53 -2.86 -11.80 -46.28
CA LYS A 53 -3.99 -11.42 -45.42
C LYS A 53 -3.44 -10.96 -44.08
N PHE A 54 -3.83 -9.77 -43.66
CA PHE A 54 -3.36 -9.15 -42.42
C PHE A 54 -4.46 -8.25 -41.84
N LYS A 55 -4.41 -7.97 -40.54
CA LYS A 55 -5.22 -6.91 -39.92
C LYS A 55 -4.35 -5.73 -39.49
N VAL A 56 -4.99 -4.65 -39.09
CA VAL A 56 -4.34 -3.38 -38.73
C VAL A 56 -3.13 -3.54 -37.79
N PRO A 57 -3.18 -4.31 -36.68
CA PRO A 57 -2.03 -4.39 -35.77
C PRO A 57 -0.79 -5.09 -36.37
N GLN A 58 -0.99 -5.98 -37.34
CA GLN A 58 0.12 -6.61 -38.07
C GLN A 58 0.79 -5.60 -38.99
N ALA A 59 0.00 -4.76 -39.67
CA ALA A 59 0.52 -3.67 -40.48
C ALA A 59 1.23 -2.60 -39.65
N GLU A 60 0.64 -2.20 -38.51
CA GLU A 60 1.24 -1.23 -37.58
C GLU A 60 2.62 -1.65 -37.11
N LEU A 61 2.80 -2.93 -36.76
CA LEU A 61 4.11 -3.46 -36.41
C LEU A 61 5.10 -3.25 -37.56
N LEU A 62 4.75 -3.67 -38.78
CA LEU A 62 5.64 -3.56 -39.95
C LEU A 62 5.93 -2.10 -40.32
N TYR A 63 4.96 -1.20 -40.20
CA TYR A 63 5.17 0.25 -40.38
C TYR A 63 6.12 0.84 -39.34
N GLN A 64 6.01 0.41 -38.08
CA GLN A 64 6.95 0.82 -37.02
C GLN A 64 8.38 0.36 -37.32
N LEU A 65 8.57 -0.78 -37.99
CA LEU A 65 9.89 -1.25 -38.38
C LEU A 65 10.52 -0.39 -39.47
N SER A 66 9.73 0.19 -40.38
CA SER A 66 10.22 1.17 -41.36
C SER A 66 10.90 2.38 -40.69
N ASP A 67 10.55 2.65 -39.42
CA ASP A 67 11.14 3.69 -38.61
C ASP A 67 12.39 3.25 -37.79
N LYS A 68 13.04 2.16 -38.17
CA LYS A 68 14.23 1.63 -37.47
C LYS A 68 15.45 1.61 -38.36
N SER A 69 16.63 1.79 -37.77
CA SER A 69 17.90 1.62 -38.47
C SER A 69 18.14 0.14 -38.83
N PRO A 70 19.00 -0.17 -39.83
CA PRO A 70 19.32 -1.56 -40.17
C PRO A 70 19.83 -2.39 -38.98
N LEU A 71 20.60 -1.77 -38.07
CA LEU A 71 21.10 -2.43 -36.86
C LEU A 71 19.97 -2.75 -35.88
N GLU A 72 19.02 -1.82 -35.69
CA GLU A 72 17.83 -2.07 -34.87
C GLU A 72 16.95 -3.15 -35.49
N LEU A 73 16.73 -3.13 -36.80
CA LEU A 73 15.98 -4.15 -37.52
C LEU A 73 16.57 -5.54 -37.33
N TYR A 74 17.90 -5.68 -37.46
CA TYR A 74 18.59 -6.94 -37.19
C TYR A 74 18.39 -7.43 -35.74
N ARG A 75 18.43 -6.52 -34.77
CA ARG A 75 18.16 -6.87 -33.36
C ARG A 75 16.71 -7.31 -33.16
N ILE A 76 15.75 -6.60 -33.76
CA ILE A 76 14.33 -6.95 -33.72
C ILE A 76 14.11 -8.31 -34.39
N GLY A 77 14.74 -8.58 -35.53
CA GLY A 77 14.70 -9.88 -36.21
C GLY A 77 15.13 -11.03 -35.30
N ARG A 78 16.22 -10.86 -34.54
CA ARG A 78 16.65 -11.84 -33.53
C ARG A 78 15.62 -12.04 -32.42
N VAL A 79 14.98 -10.96 -31.95
CA VAL A 79 13.90 -11.06 -30.96
C VAL A 79 12.70 -11.81 -31.55
N CYS A 80 12.23 -11.44 -32.74
CA CYS A 80 11.08 -12.09 -33.40
C CYS A 80 11.30 -13.59 -33.63
N LYS A 81 12.55 -14.04 -33.86
CA LYS A 81 12.87 -15.48 -33.96
C LYS A 81 12.47 -16.27 -32.70
N LYS A 82 12.52 -15.65 -31.51
CA LYS A 82 12.06 -16.28 -30.25
C LYS A 82 10.56 -16.61 -30.28
N PHE A 83 9.79 -15.91 -31.13
CA PHE A 83 8.35 -16.07 -31.29
C PHE A 83 7.95 -16.90 -32.50
N ALA A 84 8.91 -17.42 -33.29
CA ALA A 84 8.62 -18.15 -34.52
C ALA A 84 7.72 -19.38 -34.28
N GLY A 85 8.05 -20.20 -33.28
CA GLY A 85 7.25 -21.38 -32.92
C GLY A 85 5.85 -21.01 -32.40
N ILE A 86 5.71 -19.82 -31.78
CA ILE A 86 4.41 -19.30 -31.34
C ILE A 86 3.59 -18.90 -32.57
N ALA A 87 4.16 -18.10 -33.47
CA ALA A 87 3.50 -17.66 -34.71
C ALA A 87 3.11 -18.85 -35.60
N GLU A 88 3.94 -19.90 -35.65
CA GLU A 88 3.62 -21.16 -36.31
C GLU A 88 2.41 -21.85 -35.68
N ALA A 89 2.41 -22.02 -34.36
CA ALA A 89 1.31 -22.64 -33.61
C ALA A 89 -0.02 -21.88 -33.73
N LEU A 90 0.01 -20.56 -33.92
CA LEU A 90 -1.20 -19.75 -34.15
C LEU A 90 -1.87 -20.02 -35.50
N GLY A 91 -1.16 -20.62 -36.47
CA GLY A 91 -1.75 -21.06 -37.74
C GLY A 91 -2.39 -19.91 -38.52
N ASP A 92 -3.69 -19.99 -38.81
CA ASP A 92 -4.48 -18.95 -39.50
C ASP A 92 -5.42 -18.18 -38.54
N ASN A 93 -5.21 -18.29 -37.23
CA ASN A 93 -5.97 -17.53 -36.24
C ASN A 93 -5.49 -16.06 -36.21
N ASP A 94 -6.06 -15.25 -37.10
CA ASP A 94 -5.68 -13.85 -37.25
C ASP A 94 -5.90 -13.02 -35.99
N ASP A 95 -6.88 -13.34 -35.14
CA ASP A 95 -7.14 -12.60 -33.90
C ASP A 95 -6.04 -12.79 -32.87
N ASP A 96 -5.58 -14.02 -32.68
CA ASP A 96 -4.47 -14.30 -31.76
C ASP A 96 -3.12 -13.83 -32.32
N LYS A 97 -2.93 -13.89 -33.65
CA LYS A 97 -1.78 -13.25 -34.31
C LYS A 97 -1.77 -11.74 -34.10
N ASN A 98 -2.93 -11.09 -34.13
CA ASN A 98 -3.02 -9.66 -33.83
C ASN A 98 -2.61 -9.36 -32.40
N LEU A 99 -3.03 -10.17 -31.42
CA LEU A 99 -2.60 -10.01 -30.03
C LEU A 99 -1.09 -10.17 -29.88
N LEU A 100 -0.48 -11.15 -30.57
CA LEU A 100 0.98 -11.31 -30.60
C LEU A 100 1.68 -10.07 -31.19
N CYS A 101 1.21 -9.60 -32.36
CA CYS A 101 1.79 -8.43 -33.02
C CYS A 101 1.67 -7.18 -32.17
N ARG A 102 0.56 -7.01 -31.43
CA ARG A 102 0.38 -5.89 -30.48
C ARG A 102 1.39 -5.94 -29.33
N VAL A 103 1.60 -7.11 -28.74
CA VAL A 103 2.62 -7.30 -27.68
C VAL A 103 4.01 -6.98 -28.21
N LEU A 104 4.37 -7.50 -29.39
CA LEU A 104 5.65 -7.21 -30.03
C LEU A 104 5.82 -5.74 -30.39
N ASN A 105 4.76 -5.10 -30.87
CA ASN A 105 4.79 -3.69 -31.23
C ASN A 105 5.09 -2.82 -30.00
N ASN A 106 4.43 -3.11 -28.88
CA ASN A 106 4.69 -2.45 -27.60
C ASN A 106 6.12 -2.72 -27.10
N TYR A 107 6.59 -3.97 -27.16
CA TYR A 107 7.94 -4.32 -26.76
C TYR A 107 8.98 -3.52 -27.57
N VAL A 108 8.88 -3.52 -28.90
CA VAL A 108 9.82 -2.80 -29.78
C VAL A 108 9.79 -1.29 -29.54
N ARG A 109 8.62 -0.73 -29.20
CA ARG A 109 8.46 0.71 -28.99
C ARG A 109 8.96 1.16 -27.61
N GLU A 110 8.56 0.45 -26.55
CA GLU A 110 8.67 0.92 -25.17
C GLU A 110 9.72 0.16 -24.33
N GLN A 111 10.00 -1.11 -24.64
CA GLN A 111 10.74 -2.01 -23.74
C GLN A 111 12.11 -2.42 -24.28
N MET A 112 12.25 -2.58 -25.60
CA MET A 112 13.50 -2.96 -26.24
C MET A 112 14.68 -2.02 -25.93
N PRO A 113 14.51 -0.69 -25.79
CA PRO A 113 15.61 0.19 -25.37
C PRO A 113 16.14 -0.12 -23.96
N LEU A 114 15.32 -0.76 -23.13
CA LEU A 114 15.60 -1.10 -21.74
C LEU A 114 16.08 -2.57 -21.59
N ASP A 115 15.65 -3.46 -22.49
CA ASP A 115 16.00 -4.89 -22.51
C ASP A 115 17.25 -5.17 -23.36
N ARG A 116 18.43 -4.85 -22.81
CA ARG A 116 19.70 -4.96 -23.54
C ARG A 116 20.10 -6.40 -23.81
N GLU A 117 19.85 -7.28 -22.84
CA GLU A 117 20.21 -8.70 -22.90
C GLU A 117 19.10 -9.57 -23.51
N GLY A 118 17.91 -9.01 -23.75
CA GLY A 118 16.78 -9.73 -24.34
C GLY A 118 16.05 -10.65 -23.36
N ILE A 119 16.27 -10.47 -22.05
CA ILE A 119 15.71 -11.30 -20.97
C ILE A 119 14.21 -11.09 -20.82
N LEU A 120 13.73 -9.87 -21.08
CA LEU A 120 12.30 -9.57 -21.05
C LEU A 120 11.62 -10.18 -22.29
N ALA A 121 12.25 -10.10 -23.46
CA ALA A 121 11.77 -10.80 -24.65
C ALA A 121 11.67 -12.33 -24.44
N ASP A 122 12.66 -12.95 -23.79
CA ASP A 122 12.60 -14.37 -23.42
C ASP A 122 11.41 -14.66 -22.52
N LYS A 123 11.21 -13.82 -21.49
CA LYS A 123 10.09 -14.01 -20.56
C LYS A 123 8.73 -13.84 -21.24
N ILE A 124 8.60 -12.88 -22.16
CA ILE A 124 7.36 -12.68 -22.93
C ILE A 124 7.08 -13.91 -23.80
N ALA A 125 8.08 -14.43 -24.51
CA ALA A 125 7.93 -15.63 -25.34
C ALA A 125 7.55 -16.86 -24.50
N GLU A 126 8.16 -17.02 -23.33
CA GLU A 126 7.83 -18.09 -22.37
C GLU A 126 6.36 -18.02 -21.91
N THR A 127 5.87 -16.83 -21.52
CA THR A 127 4.54 -16.72 -20.91
C THR A 127 3.40 -16.56 -21.91
N PHE A 128 3.66 -16.13 -23.15
CA PHE A 128 2.61 -15.74 -24.11
C PHE A 128 1.62 -16.86 -24.44
N PRO A 129 2.04 -18.09 -24.78
CA PRO A 129 1.10 -19.17 -25.07
C PRO A 129 0.17 -19.49 -23.89
N LYS A 130 0.71 -19.47 -22.66
CA LYS A 130 -0.04 -19.72 -21.44
C LYS A 130 -1.09 -18.62 -21.19
N VAL A 131 -0.69 -17.36 -21.34
CA VAL A 131 -1.59 -16.21 -21.15
C VAL A 131 -2.68 -16.19 -22.21
N LEU A 132 -2.33 -16.49 -23.46
CA LEU A 132 -3.28 -16.53 -24.57
C LEU A 132 -4.36 -17.60 -24.37
N ASN A 133 -3.97 -18.79 -23.90
CA ASN A 133 -4.92 -19.88 -23.57
C ASN A 133 -5.77 -19.58 -22.34
N TYR A 134 -5.22 -18.85 -21.38
CA TYR A 134 -5.93 -18.44 -20.18
C TYR A 134 -6.96 -17.34 -20.47
N ALA A 135 -6.58 -16.34 -21.27
CA ALA A 135 -7.38 -15.17 -21.55
C ALA A 135 -8.64 -15.53 -22.33
N ARG A 136 -9.79 -15.27 -21.71
CA ARG A 136 -11.12 -15.46 -22.28
C ARG A 136 -12.05 -14.38 -21.71
N PRO A 137 -13.14 -14.03 -22.40
CA PRO A 137 -14.13 -13.13 -21.86
C PRO A 137 -14.61 -13.59 -20.48
N ASP A 138 -14.65 -12.66 -19.54
CA ASP A 138 -15.07 -12.90 -18.15
C ASP A 138 -15.57 -11.59 -17.56
N ASP A 139 -16.47 -11.67 -16.59
CA ASP A 139 -17.11 -10.53 -15.96
C ASP A 139 -16.95 -10.53 -14.44
N ILE A 140 -17.16 -9.36 -13.84
CA ILE A 140 -17.11 -9.21 -12.40
C ILE A 140 -17.94 -8.01 -11.95
N THR A 141 -18.62 -8.17 -10.81
CA THR A 141 -19.21 -7.06 -10.08
C THR A 141 -18.19 -6.52 -9.08
N VAL A 142 -17.90 -5.23 -9.16
CA VAL A 142 -16.92 -4.54 -8.31
C VAL A 142 -17.58 -3.41 -7.55
N SER A 143 -17.18 -3.23 -6.29
CA SER A 143 -17.56 -2.04 -5.53
C SER A 143 -16.71 -0.85 -5.96
N VAL A 144 -17.37 0.27 -6.27
CA VAL A 144 -16.74 1.51 -6.73
C VAL A 144 -16.88 2.59 -5.67
N PHE A 145 -15.76 3.21 -5.29
CA PHE A 145 -15.69 4.12 -4.14
C PHE A 145 -15.36 5.60 -4.49
N TYR A 146 -15.52 6.08 -5.73
CA TYR A 146 -15.15 7.46 -6.10
C TYR A 146 -16.12 8.54 -5.59
N ASN A 147 -17.39 8.47 -6.03
CA ASN A 147 -18.42 9.47 -5.72
C ASN A 147 -19.44 8.86 -4.77
N LYS A 148 -20.35 8.01 -5.24
CA LYS A 148 -21.27 7.24 -4.40
C LYS A 148 -20.83 5.78 -4.42
N HIS A 149 -20.96 5.07 -3.30
CA HIS A 149 -20.76 3.63 -3.35
C HIS A 149 -21.86 3.01 -4.18
N HIS A 150 -21.43 2.26 -5.18
CA HIS A 150 -22.29 1.47 -6.04
C HIS A 150 -21.51 0.25 -6.48
N GLU A 151 -22.25 -0.78 -6.86
CA GLU A 151 -21.70 -1.92 -7.55
C GLU A 151 -21.76 -1.65 -9.05
N GLU A 152 -20.67 -1.95 -9.75
CA GLU A 152 -20.59 -1.83 -11.19
C GLU A 152 -20.22 -3.19 -11.77
N HIS A 153 -20.96 -3.59 -12.80
CA HIS A 153 -20.67 -4.81 -13.56
C HIS A 153 -19.68 -4.47 -14.67
N VAL A 154 -18.62 -5.26 -14.76
CA VAL A 154 -17.50 -5.02 -15.68
C VAL A 154 -17.18 -6.28 -16.45
N GLU A 155 -17.23 -6.17 -17.77
CA GLU A 155 -16.80 -7.22 -18.67
C GLU A 155 -15.38 -6.95 -19.17
N PHE A 156 -14.57 -8.01 -19.26
CA PHE A 156 -13.24 -7.98 -19.86
C PHE A 156 -13.17 -8.92 -21.04
N SER A 157 -12.70 -8.40 -22.17
CA SER A 157 -12.38 -9.17 -23.36
C SER A 157 -11.03 -9.90 -23.21
N LYS A 158 -10.84 -10.94 -24.04
CA LYS A 158 -9.54 -11.63 -24.19
C LYS A 158 -8.40 -10.64 -24.45
N ARG A 159 -8.65 -9.64 -25.31
CA ARG A 159 -7.69 -8.57 -25.63
C ARG A 159 -7.29 -7.77 -24.39
N GLU A 160 -8.25 -7.29 -23.60
CA GLU A 160 -7.95 -6.46 -22.42
C GLU A 160 -7.09 -7.21 -21.38
N ILE A 161 -7.31 -8.52 -21.23
CA ILE A 161 -6.52 -9.37 -20.32
C ILE A 161 -5.07 -9.49 -20.81
N VAL A 162 -4.88 -9.75 -22.10
CA VAL A 162 -3.54 -9.83 -22.72
C VAL A 162 -2.83 -8.47 -22.66
N ASP A 163 -3.53 -7.40 -23.02
CA ASP A 163 -2.99 -6.04 -23.02
C ASP A 163 -2.58 -5.63 -21.59
N LYS A 164 -3.34 -5.99 -20.55
CA LYS A 164 -2.99 -5.73 -19.14
C LYS A 164 -1.78 -6.54 -18.67
N PHE A 165 -1.68 -7.81 -19.06
CA PHE A 165 -0.54 -8.67 -18.72
C PHE A 165 0.77 -8.07 -19.26
N TYR A 166 0.78 -7.68 -20.54
CA TYR A 166 1.96 -7.20 -21.25
C TYR A 166 2.13 -5.67 -21.29
N SER A 167 1.25 -4.93 -20.63
CA SER A 167 1.27 -3.46 -20.60
C SER A 167 1.22 -2.82 -22.00
N VAL A 168 0.40 -3.35 -22.92
CA VAL A 168 0.34 -2.98 -24.35
C VAL A 168 -0.47 -1.70 -24.60
N ASP A 169 -1.75 -1.68 -24.18
CA ASP A 169 -2.64 -0.54 -24.41
C ASP A 169 -2.87 0.25 -23.13
N TYR A 170 -2.55 1.54 -23.24
CA TYR A 170 -2.88 2.56 -22.26
C TYR A 170 -4.30 3.06 -22.48
N GLY A 171 -5.26 2.33 -21.91
CA GLY A 171 -6.54 2.90 -21.52
C GLY A 171 -7.74 2.51 -22.38
N VAL A 172 -8.82 2.15 -21.68
CA VAL A 172 -10.18 2.53 -22.08
C VAL A 172 -10.81 3.18 -20.85
N LEU A 173 -11.15 4.46 -20.99
CA LEU A 173 -11.97 5.21 -20.04
C LEU A 173 -13.38 4.62 -20.06
N VAL A 174 -13.72 3.81 -19.06
CA VAL A 174 -15.14 3.63 -18.71
C VAL A 174 -15.48 4.75 -17.75
N ALA A 175 -16.40 5.61 -18.17
CA ALA A 175 -16.67 6.92 -17.58
C ALA A 175 -17.01 6.93 -16.06
N ASN A 176 -17.14 5.77 -15.40
CA ASN A 176 -17.46 5.68 -13.97
C ASN A 176 -16.45 4.87 -13.11
N LEU A 177 -15.47 4.16 -13.71
CA LEU A 177 -14.58 3.24 -12.96
C LEU A 177 -13.18 3.73 -12.68
N GLY A 178 -12.66 4.73 -13.42
CA GLY A 178 -11.45 5.53 -13.13
C GLY A 178 -10.11 4.83 -12.84
N GLN A 179 -10.06 3.54 -12.51
CA GLN A 179 -8.89 2.81 -12.02
C GLN A 179 -8.72 1.43 -12.66
N ILE A 180 -9.79 0.67 -12.97
CA ILE A 180 -9.67 -0.71 -13.50
C ILE A 180 -9.09 -0.75 -14.91
N LYS A 181 -9.63 0.10 -15.80
CA LYS A 181 -9.28 0.14 -17.23
C LYS A 181 -8.47 1.39 -17.60
N THR A 182 -8.06 2.17 -16.60
CA THR A 182 -7.22 3.36 -16.81
C THR A 182 -5.75 3.02 -16.97
N PRO A 183 -5.01 3.87 -17.71
CA PRO A 183 -3.57 3.83 -17.74
C PRO A 183 -3.03 4.13 -16.35
N ILE A 184 -2.58 3.10 -15.62
CA ILE A 184 -1.85 3.38 -14.37
C ILE A 184 -0.39 3.74 -14.66
N PHE A 185 0.14 3.65 -15.89
CA PHE A 185 1.60 3.57 -16.04
C PHE A 185 2.29 4.32 -17.18
N GLY A 186 2.01 5.61 -17.36
CA GLY A 186 2.94 6.43 -18.16
C GLY A 186 4.36 6.51 -17.55
N LYS A 187 4.47 6.34 -16.22
CA LYS A 187 5.70 6.59 -15.44
C LYS A 187 5.91 5.57 -14.31
N ARG A 188 6.00 4.27 -14.62
CA ARG A 188 6.60 3.35 -13.63
C ARG A 188 8.05 3.77 -13.43
N ASN A 189 8.43 3.93 -12.17
CA ASN A 189 9.79 4.25 -11.80
C ASN A 189 10.74 3.03 -11.94
N LEU A 190 10.18 1.82 -12.05
CA LEU A 190 10.87 0.52 -12.20
C LEU A 190 10.90 0.00 -13.65
N LYS A 191 11.03 0.89 -14.65
CA LYS A 191 11.15 0.46 -16.06
C LYS A 191 12.57 -0.02 -16.36
N ASP A 192 12.96 -1.13 -15.76
CA ASP A 192 14.12 -1.93 -16.15
C ASP A 192 13.69 -3.36 -16.46
N ASP A 193 14.53 -4.06 -17.23
CA ASP A 193 14.28 -5.40 -17.73
C ASP A 193 14.12 -6.42 -16.59
N VAL A 194 14.96 -6.35 -15.55
CA VAL A 194 14.92 -7.24 -14.39
C VAL A 194 13.60 -7.13 -13.64
N ASN A 195 13.15 -5.91 -13.31
CA ASN A 195 11.91 -5.70 -12.59
C ASN A 195 10.66 -6.06 -13.42
N GLU A 196 10.65 -5.79 -14.72
CA GLU A 196 9.56 -6.22 -15.58
C GLU A 196 9.51 -7.75 -15.72
N VAL A 197 10.65 -8.45 -15.76
CA VAL A 197 10.69 -9.92 -15.70
C VAL A 197 10.07 -10.45 -14.40
N LYS A 198 10.46 -9.89 -13.24
CA LYS A 198 9.86 -10.24 -11.94
C LYS A 198 8.36 -9.97 -11.89
N ARG A 199 7.90 -8.86 -12.47
CA ARG A 199 6.48 -8.54 -12.62
C ARG A 199 5.75 -9.60 -13.44
N LEU A 200 6.27 -9.96 -14.62
CA LEU A 200 5.68 -11.00 -15.48
C LEU A 200 5.67 -12.37 -14.80
N GLU A 201 6.68 -12.69 -14.00
CA GLU A 201 6.73 -13.91 -13.19
C GLU A 201 5.56 -13.97 -12.19
N VAL A 202 5.36 -12.91 -11.40
CA VAL A 202 4.22 -12.82 -10.48
C VAL A 202 2.89 -12.90 -11.23
N MET A 203 2.73 -12.18 -12.34
CA MET A 203 1.50 -12.24 -13.14
C MET A 203 1.25 -13.64 -13.70
N SER A 204 2.28 -14.31 -14.22
CA SER A 204 2.20 -15.67 -14.75
C SER A 204 1.80 -16.68 -13.66
N GLN A 205 2.28 -16.52 -12.43
CA GLN A 205 1.87 -17.38 -11.32
C GLN A 205 0.44 -17.12 -10.85
N ALA A 206 -0.07 -15.89 -10.99
CA ALA A 206 -1.46 -15.56 -10.71
C ALA A 206 -2.41 -16.11 -11.78
N VAL A 207 -1.97 -16.14 -13.04
CA VAL A 207 -2.65 -16.82 -14.15
C VAL A 207 -2.81 -18.31 -13.82
N GLY A 208 -4.06 -18.77 -13.78
CA GLY A 208 -4.45 -20.14 -13.39
C GLY A 208 -4.83 -20.30 -11.91
N LYS A 209 -4.54 -19.32 -11.05
CA LYS A 209 -5.03 -19.30 -9.65
C LYS A 209 -6.31 -18.48 -9.49
N LEU A 210 -6.50 -17.49 -10.36
CA LEU A 210 -7.66 -16.61 -10.45
C LEU A 210 -8.43 -16.84 -11.75
N PRO A 211 -9.76 -16.59 -11.77
CA PRO A 211 -10.49 -16.32 -13.01
C PRO A 211 -10.00 -15.03 -13.70
N PRO A 212 -10.14 -14.89 -15.03
CA PRO A 212 -9.66 -13.73 -15.78
C PRO A 212 -10.08 -12.37 -15.21
N ALA A 213 -11.34 -12.18 -14.83
CA ALA A 213 -11.81 -10.91 -14.28
C ALA A 213 -11.18 -10.60 -12.91
N LYS A 214 -10.97 -11.61 -12.05
CA LYS A 214 -10.25 -11.44 -10.78
C LYS A 214 -8.76 -11.23 -10.96
N PHE A 215 -8.16 -11.79 -12.01
CA PHE A 215 -6.78 -11.49 -12.37
C PHE A 215 -6.62 -9.99 -12.72
N MET A 216 -7.59 -9.39 -13.42
CA MET A 216 -7.55 -7.96 -13.72
C MET A 216 -7.50 -7.11 -12.45
N LEU A 217 -8.30 -7.45 -11.43
CA LEU A 217 -8.23 -6.82 -10.10
C LEU A 217 -6.88 -7.03 -9.41
N PHE A 218 -6.34 -8.24 -9.44
CA PHE A 218 -5.02 -8.50 -8.88
C PHE A 218 -3.92 -7.68 -9.57
N ALA A 219 -3.88 -7.72 -10.90
CA ALA A 219 -2.90 -7.00 -11.70
C ALA A 219 -3.01 -5.48 -11.51
N LEU A 220 -4.23 -4.98 -11.27
CA LEU A 220 -4.49 -3.60 -10.91
C LEU A 220 -3.80 -3.20 -9.59
N HIS A 221 -4.09 -3.93 -8.51
CA HIS A 221 -3.52 -3.63 -7.18
C HIS A 221 -2.02 -3.88 -7.14
N PHE A 222 -1.54 -4.99 -7.73
CA PHE A 222 -0.12 -5.33 -7.74
C PHE A 222 0.69 -4.29 -8.51
N ASP A 223 0.27 -3.94 -9.73
CA ASP A 223 0.99 -2.92 -10.49
C ASP A 223 1.00 -1.58 -9.74
N LYS A 224 -0.14 -1.18 -9.15
CA LYS A 224 -0.23 0.08 -8.40
C LYS A 224 0.67 0.07 -7.17
N TYR A 225 0.79 -1.09 -6.52
CA TYR A 225 1.67 -1.28 -5.38
C TYR A 225 3.15 -1.09 -5.76
N ILE A 226 3.59 -1.66 -6.89
CA ILE A 226 5.00 -1.58 -7.33
C ILE A 226 5.38 -0.26 -7.99
N GLU A 227 4.43 0.60 -8.35
CA GLU A 227 4.67 1.88 -9.06
C GLU A 227 5.77 2.74 -8.42
N LYS A 228 5.80 2.76 -7.08
CA LYS A 228 6.64 3.63 -6.26
C LYS A 228 7.68 2.86 -5.44
N LEU A 229 7.85 1.56 -5.69
CA LEU A 229 8.90 0.78 -5.03
C LEU A 229 10.22 0.94 -5.78
N SER A 230 11.33 0.73 -5.08
CA SER A 230 12.67 0.75 -5.66
C SER A 230 13.12 -0.60 -6.23
N ASP A 231 12.44 -1.70 -5.86
CA ASP A 231 12.66 -3.05 -6.39
C ASP A 231 11.39 -3.91 -6.14
N ILE A 232 11.25 -5.01 -6.88
CA ILE A 232 10.35 -6.10 -6.58
C ILE A 232 11.14 -7.22 -5.89
N ASP A 233 11.14 -7.25 -4.56
CA ASP A 233 11.87 -8.27 -3.80
C ASP A 233 11.14 -9.64 -3.74
N ASP A 234 11.86 -10.68 -3.32
CA ASP A 234 11.34 -12.05 -3.24
C ASP A 234 10.19 -12.19 -2.22
N ASP A 235 10.19 -11.37 -1.16
CA ASP A 235 9.14 -11.35 -0.15
C ASP A 235 7.83 -10.85 -0.75
N LEU A 236 7.92 -9.78 -1.54
CA LEU A 236 6.82 -9.22 -2.30
C LEU A 236 6.26 -10.22 -3.29
N MET A 237 7.12 -10.85 -4.11
CA MET A 237 6.70 -11.87 -5.08
C MET A 237 5.98 -13.04 -4.38
N THR A 238 6.61 -13.58 -3.33
CA THR A 238 6.06 -14.71 -2.58
C THR A 238 4.75 -14.35 -1.89
N GLY A 239 4.69 -13.20 -1.23
CA GLY A 239 3.51 -12.72 -0.52
C GLY A 239 2.35 -12.39 -1.44
N ALA A 240 2.61 -11.80 -2.62
CA ALA A 240 1.58 -11.51 -3.61
C ALA A 240 0.85 -12.82 -4.02
N ILE A 241 1.61 -13.89 -4.25
CA ILE A 241 1.05 -15.17 -4.69
C ILE A 241 0.44 -15.98 -3.55
N LYS A 242 1.12 -16.06 -2.39
CA LYS A 242 0.65 -16.91 -1.27
C LYS A 242 -0.45 -16.25 -0.44
N ASN A 243 -0.49 -14.92 -0.37
CA ASN A 243 -1.38 -14.21 0.54
C ASN A 243 -2.38 -13.29 -0.18
N VAL A 244 -1.96 -12.52 -1.19
CA VAL A 244 -2.87 -11.58 -1.88
C VAL A 244 -3.82 -12.29 -2.83
N VAL A 245 -3.30 -13.18 -3.69
CA VAL A 245 -4.13 -13.94 -4.65
C VAL A 245 -5.29 -14.68 -3.97
N PRO A 246 -5.10 -15.43 -2.87
CA PRO A 246 -6.23 -16.07 -2.17
C PRO A 246 -7.26 -15.09 -1.60
N VAL A 247 -6.84 -13.90 -1.17
CA VAL A 247 -7.74 -12.86 -0.62
C VAL A 247 -8.60 -12.24 -1.72
N ILE A 248 -8.05 -12.01 -2.92
CA ILE A 248 -8.86 -11.57 -4.07
C ILE A 248 -9.77 -12.70 -4.56
N LYS A 249 -9.25 -13.94 -4.60
CA LYS A 249 -10.03 -15.11 -5.00
C LYS A 249 -11.27 -15.31 -4.13
N ASN A 250 -11.14 -15.17 -2.81
CA ASN A 250 -12.25 -15.41 -1.88
C ASN A 250 -13.26 -14.27 -1.78
N GLY A 251 -12.95 -13.08 -2.30
CA GLY A 251 -13.87 -11.93 -2.31
C GLY A 251 -14.16 -11.30 -0.94
N LYS A 252 -13.54 -11.78 0.14
CA LYS A 252 -13.90 -11.38 1.52
C LYS A 252 -13.33 -10.04 1.96
N ASN A 253 -12.27 -9.57 1.30
CA ASN A 253 -11.67 -8.26 1.59
C ASN A 253 -12.21 -7.24 0.59
N LYS A 254 -13.18 -6.41 0.97
CA LYS A 254 -13.77 -5.40 0.08
C LYS A 254 -12.74 -4.41 -0.44
N ILE A 255 -11.71 -4.06 0.35
CA ILE A 255 -10.68 -3.11 -0.09
C ILE A 255 -9.95 -3.63 -1.35
N LEU A 256 -9.47 -4.87 -1.34
CA LEU A 256 -8.79 -5.49 -2.48
C LEU A 256 -9.75 -5.98 -3.58
N ASN A 257 -11.05 -6.07 -3.29
CA ASN A 257 -12.10 -6.39 -4.28
C ASN A 257 -12.86 -5.14 -4.77
N SER A 258 -12.27 -3.95 -4.58
CA SER A 258 -12.86 -2.69 -4.98
C SER A 258 -11.91 -1.78 -5.73
N VAL A 259 -12.48 -0.73 -6.32
CA VAL A 259 -11.73 0.30 -7.04
C VAL A 259 -12.10 1.71 -6.61
N GLY A 260 -11.14 2.63 -6.77
CA GLY A 260 -11.26 4.05 -6.43
C GLY A 260 -10.29 4.50 -5.33
N ASN A 261 -9.75 3.58 -4.53
CA ASN A 261 -8.94 3.91 -3.36
C ASN A 261 -7.60 3.17 -3.28
N ILE A 262 -6.95 2.99 -4.43
CA ILE A 262 -5.64 2.33 -4.54
C ILE A 262 -4.50 3.35 -4.39
N TRP A 263 -4.78 4.50 -3.75
CA TRP A 263 -3.80 5.55 -3.48
C TRP A 263 -2.92 5.18 -2.29
N GLY A 264 -1.62 5.46 -2.36
CA GLY A 264 -0.69 5.40 -1.23
C GLY A 264 -0.01 4.05 -1.03
N THR A 265 1.06 3.84 -1.78
CA THR A 265 2.03 2.73 -1.64
C THR A 265 3.45 3.26 -1.77
N ASP A 266 3.79 4.26 -0.98
CA ASP A 266 5.17 4.76 -0.89
C ASP A 266 5.75 4.37 0.49
N ILE A 267 7.05 4.57 0.72
CA ILE A 267 7.62 4.66 2.05
C ILE A 267 6.91 5.74 2.88
N CYS A 268 6.30 6.75 2.25
CA CYS A 268 5.79 7.95 2.90
C CYS A 268 4.28 8.25 2.74
N ASP A 269 3.61 7.64 1.75
CA ASP A 269 2.17 7.77 1.50
C ASP A 269 1.52 6.38 1.63
N HIS A 270 0.58 6.22 2.56
CA HIS A 270 -0.15 4.97 2.76
C HIS A 270 -1.65 5.21 2.70
N GLY A 271 -2.32 4.59 1.74
CA GLY A 271 -3.76 4.39 1.82
C GLY A 271 -4.10 2.96 2.24
N SER A 272 -5.37 2.74 2.53
CA SER A 272 -5.87 1.48 3.06
C SER A 272 -5.55 0.27 2.17
N SER A 273 -5.71 0.36 0.85
CA SER A 273 -5.34 -0.74 -0.07
C SER A 273 -3.85 -1.05 -0.02
N GLY A 274 -3.01 -0.02 -0.09
CA GLY A 274 -1.56 -0.17 0.00
C GLY A 274 -1.10 -0.76 1.33
N PHE A 275 -1.72 -0.36 2.44
CA PHE A 275 -1.45 -0.94 3.75
C PHE A 275 -1.83 -2.43 3.82
N VAL A 276 -3.00 -2.82 3.32
CA VAL A 276 -3.42 -4.23 3.28
C VAL A 276 -2.48 -5.05 2.40
N PHE A 277 -2.13 -4.54 1.21
CA PHE A 277 -1.20 -5.19 0.31
C PHE A 277 0.15 -5.42 1.01
N ARG A 278 0.70 -4.36 1.61
CA ARG A 278 1.97 -4.41 2.33
C ARG A 278 1.95 -5.35 3.53
N CYS A 279 0.86 -5.36 4.28
CA CYS A 279 0.63 -6.32 5.35
C CYS A 279 0.78 -7.76 4.83
N LEU A 280 0.16 -8.08 3.70
CA LEU A 280 0.16 -9.43 3.13
C LEU A 280 1.49 -9.82 2.47
N THR A 281 2.34 -8.85 2.13
CA THR A 281 3.61 -9.10 1.42
C THR A 281 4.87 -8.89 2.26
N SER A 282 4.76 -8.31 3.45
CA SER A 282 5.92 -8.14 4.34
C SER A 282 6.27 -9.42 5.08
N ARG A 283 7.57 -9.77 5.13
CA ARG A 283 8.08 -10.80 6.04
C ARG A 283 7.83 -10.42 7.49
N VAL A 284 7.48 -11.42 8.31
CA VAL A 284 7.26 -11.22 9.74
C VAL A 284 8.60 -11.05 10.43
N THR A 285 8.99 -9.79 10.65
CA THR A 285 10.18 -9.38 11.41
C THR A 285 9.82 -8.29 12.42
N PRO A 286 10.61 -8.10 13.49
CA PRO A 286 10.38 -7.01 14.43
C PRO A 286 10.35 -5.63 13.75
N TYR A 287 11.25 -5.40 12.80
CA TYR A 287 11.30 -4.15 12.05
C TYR A 287 10.06 -3.93 11.17
N ASN A 288 9.63 -4.95 10.42
CA ASN A 288 8.46 -4.83 9.55
C ASN A 288 7.17 -4.64 10.36
N ILE A 289 7.03 -5.30 11.51
CA ILE A 289 5.91 -5.07 12.44
C ILE A 289 5.91 -3.60 12.89
N THR A 290 7.06 -3.10 13.35
CA THR A 290 7.20 -1.70 13.77
C THR A 290 6.75 -0.76 12.65
N ARG A 291 7.23 -0.98 11.43
CA ARG A 291 6.90 -0.15 10.25
C ARG A 291 5.40 -0.22 9.91
N LEU A 292 4.78 -1.39 9.98
CA LEU A 292 3.34 -1.55 9.72
C LEU A 292 2.47 -0.89 10.81
N CYS A 293 2.84 -1.00 12.08
CA CYS A 293 2.17 -0.30 13.18
C CYS A 293 2.19 1.22 12.97
N ARG A 294 3.32 1.79 12.52
CA ARG A 294 3.43 3.22 12.21
C ARG A 294 2.51 3.67 11.08
N ILE A 295 2.30 2.82 10.09
CA ILE A 295 1.42 3.09 8.96
C ILE A 295 -0.04 3.01 9.39
N ALA A 296 -0.40 1.98 10.15
CA ALA A 296 -1.75 1.79 10.67
C ALA A 296 -2.26 2.98 11.50
N GLU A 297 -1.36 3.70 12.18
CA GLU A 297 -1.70 4.93 12.92
C GLU A 297 -1.85 6.19 12.05
N GLN A 298 -1.52 6.13 10.75
CA GLN A 298 -1.61 7.25 9.82
C GLN A 298 -2.80 7.12 8.86
N ILE A 299 -3.20 5.88 8.55
CA ILE A 299 -4.39 5.63 7.72
C ILE A 299 -5.67 5.88 8.52
N PRO A 300 -6.74 6.40 7.89
CA PRO A 300 -8.03 6.65 8.58
C PRO A 300 -8.64 5.38 9.20
N SER A 301 -8.62 4.28 8.45
CA SER A 301 -9.12 2.98 8.89
C SER A 301 -8.69 1.88 7.94
N SER A 302 -8.19 0.75 8.46
CA SER A 302 -8.07 -0.50 7.70
C SER A 302 -9.33 -1.37 7.76
N ASP A 303 -10.31 -0.99 8.59
CA ASP A 303 -11.66 -1.58 8.61
C ASP A 303 -12.49 -1.00 7.46
N GLU A 304 -13.07 -1.90 6.67
CA GLU A 304 -13.75 -1.63 5.41
C GLU A 304 -15.05 -0.84 5.59
N ASN A 305 -15.87 -1.22 6.57
CA ASN A 305 -17.16 -0.58 6.81
C ASN A 305 -16.96 0.81 7.39
N ARG A 306 -15.97 0.94 8.30
CA ARG A 306 -15.59 2.23 8.85
C ARG A 306 -14.98 3.13 7.79
N PHE A 307 -14.09 2.59 6.96
CA PHE A 307 -13.50 3.33 5.84
C PHE A 307 -14.59 3.89 4.92
N GLU A 308 -15.58 3.06 4.57
CA GLU A 308 -16.70 3.51 3.74
C GLU A 308 -17.54 4.58 4.41
N ARG A 309 -17.81 4.44 5.72
CA ARG A 309 -18.54 5.47 6.46
C ARG A 309 -17.82 6.81 6.47
N ILE A 310 -16.50 6.82 6.68
CA ILE A 310 -15.66 8.04 6.58
C ILE A 310 -15.84 8.69 5.21
N ARG A 311 -15.81 7.88 4.15
CA ARG A 311 -15.91 8.38 2.77
C ARG A 311 -17.26 9.02 2.49
N LEU A 312 -18.36 8.37 2.89
CA LEU A 312 -19.72 8.87 2.72
C LEU A 312 -19.99 10.14 3.53
N ASP A 313 -19.58 10.17 4.80
CA ASP A 313 -19.73 11.36 5.63
C ASP A 313 -18.88 12.53 5.07
N ALA A 314 -17.72 12.28 4.46
CA ALA A 314 -16.92 13.31 3.80
C ALA A 314 -17.59 13.92 2.55
N ILE A 315 -18.44 13.17 1.86
CA ILE A 315 -19.25 13.67 0.74
C ILE A 315 -20.38 14.56 1.27
N ALA A 316 -21.05 14.14 2.35
CA ALA A 316 -22.14 14.90 2.95
C ALA A 316 -21.74 16.34 3.33
N VAL A 317 -20.48 16.55 3.74
CA VAL A 317 -19.97 17.88 4.11
C VAL A 317 -19.29 18.63 2.98
N SER A 318 -19.18 18.05 1.77
CA SER A 318 -18.41 18.66 0.67
C SER A 318 -19.04 19.95 0.13
N GLY A 319 -20.35 20.14 0.30
CA GLY A 319 -20.99 21.41 -0.08
C GLY A 319 -20.50 22.59 0.76
N ALA A 320 -20.30 22.37 2.07
CA ALA A 320 -19.82 23.40 2.99
C ALA A 320 -18.29 23.52 2.99
N PHE A 321 -17.59 22.39 2.88
CA PHE A 321 -16.12 22.30 2.90
C PHE A 321 -15.61 21.55 1.64
N PRO A 322 -15.57 22.20 0.46
CA PRO A 322 -15.32 21.54 -0.83
C PRO A 322 -14.06 20.68 -0.89
N GLN A 323 -12.96 21.19 -0.34
CA GLN A 323 -11.66 20.54 -0.42
C GLN A 323 -11.42 19.47 0.66
N LEU A 324 -12.25 19.45 1.70
CA LEU A 324 -12.14 18.48 2.78
C LEU A 324 -12.40 17.06 2.28
N ARG A 325 -13.35 16.90 1.36
CA ARG A 325 -13.67 15.61 0.73
C ARG A 325 -12.44 15.00 0.07
N SER A 326 -11.78 15.73 -0.84
CA SER A 326 -10.61 15.25 -1.58
C SER A 326 -9.47 14.89 -0.64
N TYR A 327 -9.25 15.71 0.39
CA TYR A 327 -8.22 15.48 1.41
C TYR A 327 -8.45 14.17 2.19
N ILE A 328 -9.72 13.90 2.56
CA ILE A 328 -10.12 12.67 3.26
C ILE A 328 -10.10 11.45 2.33
N HIS A 329 -10.69 11.56 1.14
CA HIS A 329 -10.80 10.47 0.16
C HIS A 329 -9.41 9.99 -0.30
N ASN A 330 -8.46 10.91 -0.46
CA ASN A 330 -7.07 10.59 -0.80
C ASN A 330 -6.23 10.17 0.42
N GLN A 331 -6.86 9.97 1.57
CA GLN A 331 -6.25 9.46 2.79
C GLN A 331 -4.97 10.21 3.22
N GLN A 332 -4.94 11.53 3.11
CA GLN A 332 -3.76 12.32 3.43
C GLN A 332 -3.37 12.26 4.93
N PRO A 333 -2.10 12.43 5.30
CA PRO A 333 -1.70 12.49 6.70
C PRO A 333 -2.50 13.53 7.51
N GLU A 334 -2.64 13.37 8.83
CA GLU A 334 -3.22 14.39 9.73
C GLU A 334 -4.73 14.69 9.60
N GLN A 335 -5.49 13.95 8.78
CA GLN A 335 -6.96 14.08 8.67
C GLN A 335 -7.69 14.13 10.02
N HIS A 336 -7.41 13.18 10.92
CA HIS A 336 -8.06 13.15 12.24
C HIS A 336 -7.74 14.41 13.05
N LYS A 337 -6.49 14.90 13.01
CA LYS A 337 -6.14 16.13 13.71
C LYS A 337 -6.90 17.31 13.12
N LEU A 338 -7.03 17.42 11.79
CA LEU A 338 -7.79 18.49 11.15
C LEU A 338 -9.26 18.47 11.61
N LEU A 339 -9.93 17.32 11.47
CA LEU A 339 -11.33 17.13 11.88
C LEU A 339 -11.55 17.45 13.36
N LYS A 340 -10.65 16.96 14.23
CA LYS A 340 -10.69 17.26 15.66
C LYS A 340 -10.54 18.74 15.95
N ARG A 341 -9.65 19.45 15.25
CA ARG A 341 -9.48 20.91 15.42
C ARG A 341 -10.69 21.69 14.93
N MET A 342 -11.33 21.26 13.83
CA MET A 342 -12.57 21.85 13.33
C MET A 342 -13.70 21.72 14.37
N VAL A 343 -13.96 20.50 14.86
CA VAL A 343 -15.01 20.23 15.86
C VAL A 343 -14.74 21.00 17.16
N TRP A 344 -13.51 20.95 17.68
CA TRP A 344 -13.16 21.66 18.92
C TRP A 344 -13.19 23.19 18.79
N TYR A 345 -12.93 23.73 17.60
CA TYR A 345 -13.10 25.17 17.36
C TYR A 345 -14.57 25.54 17.38
N TYR A 346 -15.44 24.78 16.69
CA TYR A 346 -16.89 24.99 16.71
C TYR A 346 -17.44 24.91 18.14
N ASP A 347 -17.11 23.86 18.89
CA ASP A 347 -17.59 23.66 20.26
C ASP A 347 -17.16 24.80 21.19
N ALA A 348 -15.96 25.37 20.99
CA ALA A 348 -15.48 26.51 21.75
C ALA A 348 -16.20 27.81 21.36
N ALA A 349 -16.32 28.09 20.05
CA ALA A 349 -16.98 29.30 19.53
C ALA A 349 -18.47 29.37 19.89
N LYS A 350 -19.13 28.21 20.06
CA LYS A 350 -20.52 28.11 20.49
C LYS A 350 -20.69 27.97 22.01
N GLY A 351 -19.60 27.95 22.77
CA GLY A 351 -19.65 27.77 24.24
C GLY A 351 -20.20 26.41 24.67
N LEU A 352 -20.17 25.39 23.81
CA LEU A 352 -20.71 24.05 24.08
C LEU A 352 -19.80 23.22 25.00
N ASN A 353 -18.53 23.61 25.13
CA ASN A 353 -17.59 23.00 26.05
C ASN A 353 -16.79 24.08 26.81
N PRO A 354 -17.09 24.32 28.10
CA PRO A 354 -16.44 25.36 28.90
C PRO A 354 -14.92 25.17 29.10
N GLU A 355 -14.40 23.95 28.91
CA GLU A 355 -12.98 23.66 29.04
C GLU A 355 -12.18 24.08 27.78
N LEU A 356 -12.85 24.45 26.70
CA LEU A 356 -12.21 24.84 25.44
C LEU A 356 -12.18 26.37 25.31
N GLN A 357 -10.98 26.95 25.32
CA GLN A 357 -10.78 28.36 25.01
C GLN A 357 -10.76 28.60 23.49
N GLU A 358 -11.66 29.45 22.99
CA GLU A 358 -11.84 29.69 21.54
C GLU A 358 -10.54 30.13 20.86
N GLU A 359 -9.86 31.15 21.38
CA GLU A 359 -8.64 31.70 20.78
C GLU A 359 -7.54 30.63 20.62
N TYR A 360 -7.36 29.80 21.65
CA TYR A 360 -6.43 28.67 21.61
C TYR A 360 -6.84 27.63 20.55
N ARG A 361 -8.14 27.32 20.43
CA ARG A 361 -8.63 26.37 19.42
C ARG A 361 -8.48 26.93 18.00
N ARG A 362 -8.78 28.21 17.80
CA ARG A 362 -8.57 28.95 16.55
C ARG A 362 -7.10 28.89 16.10
N MET A 363 -6.17 29.21 17.00
CA MET A 363 -4.73 29.12 16.72
C MET A 363 -4.31 27.69 16.34
N LYS A 364 -4.82 26.67 17.03
CA LYS A 364 -4.50 25.26 16.72
C LYS A 364 -5.08 24.81 15.37
N LEU A 365 -6.26 25.30 14.99
CA LEU A 365 -6.85 25.06 13.67
C LEU A 365 -6.03 25.75 12.57
N GLN A 366 -5.65 27.03 12.75
CA GLN A 366 -4.78 27.74 11.80
C GLN A 366 -3.45 27.01 11.60
N ARG A 367 -2.84 26.50 12.66
CA ARG A 367 -1.55 25.80 12.58
C ARG A 367 -1.63 24.54 11.71
N ILE A 368 -2.73 23.80 11.75
CA ILE A 368 -2.89 22.62 10.90
C ILE A 368 -3.22 23.00 9.45
N ILE A 369 -3.97 24.09 9.23
CA ILE A 369 -4.21 24.63 7.88
C ILE A 369 -2.88 25.01 7.22
N ASN A 370 -2.05 25.81 7.91
CA ASN A 370 -0.72 26.22 7.40
C ASN A 370 0.19 25.01 7.11
N TYR A 371 0.11 23.97 7.95
CA TYR A 371 0.85 22.71 7.69
C TYR A 371 0.36 22.04 6.41
N ILE A 372 -0.95 21.98 6.18
CA ILE A 372 -1.53 21.36 4.99
C ILE A 372 -1.18 22.17 3.75
N GLU A 373 -1.35 23.49 3.76
CA GLU A 373 -0.99 24.36 2.63
C GLU A 373 0.50 24.22 2.26
N LYS A 374 1.39 24.15 3.25
CA LYS A 374 2.83 24.01 3.03
C LYS A 374 3.21 22.65 2.41
N ASN A 375 2.55 21.56 2.80
CA ASN A 375 3.00 20.21 2.48
C ASN A 375 2.12 19.51 1.43
N PHE A 376 0.87 19.96 1.28
CA PHE A 376 -0.12 19.43 0.35
C PHE A 376 -0.89 20.58 -0.34
N PRO A 377 -0.19 21.48 -1.07
CA PRO A 377 -0.77 22.70 -1.62
C PRO A 377 -1.93 22.46 -2.61
N ASP A 378 -1.95 21.29 -3.27
CA ASP A 378 -2.99 20.92 -4.25
C ASP A 378 -4.40 20.87 -3.64
N TYR A 379 -4.52 20.65 -2.33
CA TYR A 379 -5.82 20.55 -1.66
C TYR A 379 -6.42 21.92 -1.32
N LYS A 380 -5.64 23.01 -1.27
CA LYS A 380 -6.17 24.37 -1.06
C LYS A 380 -7.24 24.48 0.05
N ILE A 381 -6.95 23.92 1.24
CA ILE A 381 -7.88 23.98 2.38
C ILE A 381 -8.05 25.44 2.80
N SER A 382 -9.25 25.98 2.61
CA SER A 382 -9.56 27.39 2.89
C SER A 382 -9.77 27.65 4.37
N GLY A 383 -8.95 28.51 4.98
CA GLY A 383 -9.20 29.01 6.33
C GLY A 383 -10.56 29.69 6.46
N ASP A 384 -10.97 30.47 5.46
CA ASP A 384 -12.25 31.18 5.47
C ASP A 384 -13.44 30.22 5.57
N ASP A 385 -13.35 29.07 4.88
CA ASP A 385 -14.37 28.02 5.00
C ASP A 385 -14.37 27.38 6.39
N LEU A 386 -13.18 27.08 6.92
CA LEU A 386 -13.01 26.32 8.17
C LEU A 386 -13.30 27.16 9.42
N PHE A 387 -13.17 28.50 9.35
CA PHE A 387 -13.49 29.40 10.45
C PHE A 387 -14.94 29.93 10.43
N ASN A 388 -15.66 29.74 9.32
CA ASN A 388 -17.05 30.17 9.19
C ASN A 388 -17.99 29.20 9.95
N ILE A 389 -18.49 29.65 11.11
CA ILE A 389 -19.37 28.87 11.98
C ILE A 389 -20.71 28.53 11.32
N GLU A 390 -21.27 29.40 10.47
CA GLU A 390 -22.55 29.15 9.80
C GLU A 390 -22.50 27.89 8.92
N LYS A 391 -21.36 27.65 8.28
CA LYS A 391 -21.13 26.45 7.47
C LYS A 391 -21.23 25.14 8.26
N TYR A 392 -20.88 25.16 9.55
CA TYR A 392 -21.02 23.99 10.42
C TYR A 392 -22.49 23.68 10.75
N GLU A 393 -23.34 24.70 10.78
CA GLU A 393 -24.75 24.60 11.15
C GLU A 393 -25.66 24.38 9.95
N MET A 394 -25.15 24.59 8.73
CA MET A 394 -25.89 24.34 7.50
C MET A 394 -26.46 22.90 7.46
N PRO A 395 -27.72 22.76 7.03
CA PRO A 395 -28.36 21.46 6.88
C PRO A 395 -27.68 20.65 5.78
N THR A 396 -27.56 19.35 6.00
CA THR A 396 -27.08 18.38 5.01
C THR A 396 -27.85 17.06 5.15
N ARG A 397 -27.51 16.09 4.30
CA ARG A 397 -27.99 14.71 4.40
C ARG A 397 -26.83 13.81 4.74
N ASP A 398 -27.00 12.93 5.73
CA ASP A 398 -26.01 11.93 6.06
C ASP A 398 -25.89 10.85 4.96
N ALA A 399 -24.98 9.90 5.18
CA ALA A 399 -24.76 8.77 4.27
C ALA A 399 -26.02 7.92 4.01
N ASP A 400 -27.00 7.96 4.92
CA ASP A 400 -28.25 7.21 4.84
C ASP A 400 -29.40 8.07 4.28
N GLY A 401 -29.11 9.30 3.84
CA GLY A 401 -30.06 10.24 3.27
C GLY A 401 -30.91 11.00 4.29
N LYS A 402 -30.65 10.82 5.60
CA LYS A 402 -31.37 11.48 6.69
C LYS A 402 -30.90 12.92 6.87
N GLN A 403 -31.83 13.81 7.16
CA GLN A 403 -31.54 15.21 7.43
C GLN A 403 -30.71 15.34 8.71
N THR A 404 -29.62 16.09 8.65
CA THR A 404 -28.64 16.31 9.74
C THR A 404 -27.95 17.67 9.53
N THR A 405 -26.98 18.02 10.35
CA THR A 405 -26.13 19.21 10.18
C THR A 405 -24.69 18.82 9.81
N ASN A 406 -23.94 19.75 9.22
CA ASN A 406 -22.52 19.49 8.90
C ASN A 406 -21.69 19.19 10.15
N ILE A 407 -21.95 19.83 11.29
CA ILE A 407 -21.23 19.55 12.55
C ILE A 407 -21.47 18.13 13.06
N GLU A 408 -22.69 17.60 12.98
CA GLU A 408 -22.98 16.21 13.36
C GLU A 408 -22.21 15.23 12.49
N VAL A 409 -22.12 15.50 11.19
CA VAL A 409 -21.32 14.71 10.26
C VAL A 409 -19.83 14.83 10.57
N LEU A 410 -19.32 16.02 10.87
CA LEU A 410 -17.93 16.26 11.26
C LEU A 410 -17.56 15.56 12.58
N ARG A 411 -18.48 15.50 13.56
CA ARG A 411 -18.30 14.72 14.79
C ARG A 411 -18.20 13.22 14.48
N ARG A 412 -19.09 12.67 13.64
CA ARG A 412 -18.97 11.28 13.17
C ARG A 412 -17.67 11.03 12.41
N LEU A 413 -17.23 11.97 11.57
CA LEU A 413 -15.93 11.89 10.89
C LEU A 413 -14.77 11.90 11.87
N MET A 414 -14.79 12.76 12.88
CA MET A 414 -13.77 12.79 13.93
C MET A 414 -13.72 11.43 14.66
N ASP A 415 -14.87 10.87 15.04
CA ASP A 415 -14.96 9.58 15.72
C ASP A 415 -14.48 8.43 14.81
N ASN A 416 -14.91 8.42 13.56
CA ASN A 416 -14.54 7.40 12.58
C ASN A 416 -13.12 7.55 12.03
N THR A 417 -12.45 8.67 12.21
CA THR A 417 -11.01 8.84 11.89
C THR A 417 -10.12 8.71 13.12
N THR A 418 -10.68 8.57 14.32
CA THR A 418 -9.91 8.39 15.55
C THR A 418 -9.04 7.13 15.43
N PRO A 419 -7.72 7.20 15.66
CA PRO A 419 -6.85 6.02 15.62
C PRO A 419 -7.31 4.95 16.64
N ARG A 420 -7.92 3.87 16.15
CA ARG A 420 -8.62 2.82 16.91
C ARG A 420 -7.71 1.78 17.56
N THR A 421 -6.65 2.19 18.22
CA THR A 421 -5.87 1.24 19.03
C THR A 421 -6.56 0.87 20.35
N LEU A 422 -7.77 1.36 20.59
CA LEU A 422 -8.52 1.16 21.84
C LEU A 422 -9.67 0.18 21.66
N GLU A 423 -9.93 -0.26 20.43
CA GLU A 423 -10.95 -1.27 20.19
C GLU A 423 -10.42 -2.67 20.44
N THR A 424 -11.13 -3.39 21.29
CA THR A 424 -10.85 -4.77 21.62
C THR A 424 -10.74 -5.61 20.35
N PRO A 425 -9.60 -6.29 20.13
CA PRO A 425 -9.41 -7.07 18.92
C PRO A 425 -10.49 -8.14 18.75
N GLN A 426 -11.06 -8.23 17.54
CA GLN A 426 -12.01 -9.29 17.19
C GLN A 426 -11.23 -10.59 16.94
N ILE A 427 -11.15 -11.44 17.95
CA ILE A 427 -10.39 -12.70 17.93
C ILE A 427 -11.35 -13.88 18.03
N ASN A 428 -11.28 -14.79 17.05
CA ASN A 428 -12.13 -15.98 16.99
C ASN A 428 -11.71 -17.08 17.98
N ASP A 429 -10.52 -16.97 18.56
CA ASP A 429 -10.05 -17.91 19.58
C ASP A 429 -10.76 -17.64 20.91
N ARG A 430 -11.51 -18.65 21.40
CA ARG A 430 -12.35 -18.55 22.59
C ARG A 430 -11.59 -18.16 23.85
N TYR A 431 -10.37 -18.68 24.04
CA TYR A 431 -9.55 -18.38 25.21
C TYR A 431 -9.06 -16.93 25.18
N THR A 432 -8.53 -16.46 24.05
CA THR A 432 -8.10 -15.07 23.89
C THR A 432 -9.27 -14.11 24.01
N LYS A 433 -10.43 -14.47 23.46
CA LYS A 433 -11.66 -13.67 23.59
C LYS A 433 -12.04 -13.49 25.06
N HIS A 434 -12.01 -14.55 25.84
CA HIS A 434 -12.28 -14.48 27.28
C HIS A 434 -11.27 -13.57 28.01
N LEU A 435 -9.97 -13.68 27.71
CA LEU A 435 -8.96 -12.76 28.27
C LEU A 435 -9.23 -11.29 27.93
N LEU A 436 -9.70 -11.02 26.70
CA LEU A 436 -10.07 -9.68 26.27
C LEU A 436 -11.32 -9.17 27.02
N GLU A 437 -12.33 -10.01 27.21
CA GLU A 437 -13.53 -9.68 28.00
C GLU A 437 -13.18 -9.41 29.46
N ASP A 438 -12.35 -10.25 30.07
CA ASP A 438 -11.88 -10.11 31.46
C ASP A 438 -11.07 -8.83 31.66
N MET A 439 -10.24 -8.43 30.68
CA MET A 439 -9.51 -7.15 30.73
C MET A 439 -10.41 -5.92 30.57
N MET A 440 -11.59 -6.08 29.99
CA MET A 440 -12.57 -5.00 29.81
C MET A 440 -13.51 -4.86 31.00
N ASP A 441 -13.57 -5.88 31.87
CA ASP A 441 -14.34 -5.85 33.10
C ASP A 441 -13.65 -4.94 34.14
N ALA A 442 -14.10 -3.69 34.21
CA ALA A 442 -13.51 -2.59 35.00
C ALA A 442 -13.52 -2.80 36.53
N ARG A 443 -13.90 -3.98 37.01
CA ARG A 443 -14.16 -4.24 38.43
C ARG A 443 -12.89 -4.30 39.29
N PHE A 444 -11.70 -4.63 38.75
CA PHE A 444 -10.44 -4.61 39.52
C PHE A 444 -9.15 -4.39 38.69
N PRO A 445 -8.34 -3.34 38.96
CA PRO A 445 -7.09 -3.06 38.24
C PRO A 445 -5.93 -4.04 38.50
N PHE A 446 -6.09 -5.03 39.38
CA PHE A 446 -5.06 -6.01 39.70
C PHE A 446 -5.23 -7.33 38.93
N VAL A 447 -6.47 -7.69 38.60
CA VAL A 447 -6.82 -8.84 37.73
C VAL A 447 -6.39 -8.58 36.29
N THR A 448 -6.22 -7.31 35.91
CA THR A 448 -5.83 -6.88 34.57
C THR A 448 -4.35 -7.16 34.25
N HIS A 449 -3.42 -7.15 35.22
CA HIS A 449 -1.99 -7.38 34.94
C HIS A 449 -1.67 -8.80 34.48
N GLU A 450 -2.11 -9.82 35.23
CA GLU A 450 -1.86 -11.22 34.87
C GLU A 450 -2.61 -11.63 33.62
N THR A 451 -3.86 -11.19 33.47
CA THR A 451 -4.69 -11.45 32.30
C THR A 451 -4.05 -10.83 31.05
N TYR A 452 -3.52 -9.61 31.18
CA TYR A 452 -2.74 -8.96 30.14
C TYR A 452 -1.44 -9.71 29.82
N GLY A 453 -0.71 -10.19 30.83
CA GLY A 453 0.46 -11.04 30.64
C GLY A 453 0.16 -12.33 29.87
N LYS A 454 -0.96 -13.00 30.18
CA LYS A 454 -1.43 -14.20 29.44
C LYS A 454 -1.78 -13.87 27.98
N TYR A 455 -2.43 -12.73 27.74
CA TYR A 455 -2.71 -12.25 26.39
C TYR A 455 -1.41 -12.00 25.61
N LEU A 456 -0.46 -11.27 26.19
CA LEU A 456 0.83 -11.00 25.57
C LEU A 456 1.63 -12.27 25.32
N ASN A 457 1.66 -13.22 26.25
CA ASN A 457 2.34 -14.51 26.04
C ASN A 457 1.83 -15.21 24.77
N LYS A 458 0.51 -15.24 24.58
CA LYS A 458 -0.09 -15.84 23.38
C LYS A 458 0.27 -15.09 22.10
N LEU A 459 0.24 -13.76 22.14
CA LEU A 459 0.62 -12.92 21.02
C LEU A 459 2.12 -13.08 20.68
N ASN A 460 2.99 -12.99 21.68
CA ASN A 460 4.45 -13.17 21.57
C ASN A 460 4.80 -14.55 20.97
N ASN A 461 4.20 -15.63 21.49
CA ASN A 461 4.39 -16.98 20.96
C ASN A 461 3.88 -17.12 19.53
N HIS A 462 2.83 -16.39 19.13
CA HIS A 462 2.36 -16.37 17.75
C HIS A 462 3.38 -15.65 16.84
N LEU A 463 3.84 -14.46 17.24
CA LEU A 463 4.80 -13.66 16.48
C LEU A 463 6.14 -14.38 16.33
N GLU A 464 6.69 -14.94 17.39
CA GLU A 464 7.97 -15.66 17.33
C GLU A 464 7.90 -16.91 16.45
N ARG A 465 6.82 -17.69 16.52
CA ARG A 465 6.65 -18.85 15.63
C ARG A 465 6.64 -18.42 14.17
N LYS A 466 5.97 -17.30 13.86
CA LYS A 466 5.94 -16.73 12.51
C LYS A 466 7.30 -16.23 12.07
N MET A 467 8.03 -15.51 12.94
CA MET A 467 9.38 -15.01 12.67
C MET A 467 10.38 -16.15 12.44
N LYS A 468 10.42 -17.15 13.34
CA LYS A 468 11.29 -18.33 13.22
C LYS A 468 11.01 -19.17 11.98
N GLY A 469 9.73 -19.27 11.60
CA GLY A 469 9.32 -19.95 10.37
C GLY A 469 9.54 -19.14 9.09
N GLY A 470 10.13 -17.94 9.16
CA GLY A 470 10.32 -17.08 8.00
C GLY A 470 9.02 -16.68 7.29
N ALA A 471 7.91 -16.60 8.03
CA ALA A 471 6.60 -16.36 7.45
C ALA A 471 6.55 -15.01 6.72
N ILE A 472 5.79 -14.97 5.63
CA ILE A 472 5.48 -13.76 4.88
C ILE A 472 3.99 -13.50 5.02
N GLY A 473 3.63 -12.25 5.31
CA GLY A 473 2.26 -11.82 5.54
C GLY A 473 1.91 -11.68 7.02
N ILE A 474 1.54 -10.46 7.41
CA ILE A 474 1.00 -10.09 8.72
C ILE A 474 -0.40 -9.52 8.48
N PRO A 475 -1.48 -10.27 8.80
CA PRO A 475 -2.84 -9.77 8.57
C PRO A 475 -3.09 -8.42 9.28
N PRO A 476 -3.82 -7.45 8.69
CA PRO A 476 -4.12 -6.16 9.31
C PRO A 476 -4.70 -6.26 10.73
N ARG A 477 -5.56 -7.25 10.99
CA ARG A 477 -6.10 -7.55 12.33
C ARG A 477 -5.03 -7.87 13.37
N THR A 478 -3.91 -8.46 12.97
CA THR A 478 -2.77 -8.76 13.85
C THR A 478 -2.06 -7.46 14.22
N ILE A 479 -1.88 -6.54 13.26
CA ILE A 479 -1.34 -5.19 13.53
C ILE A 479 -2.24 -4.43 14.50
N ASN A 480 -3.56 -4.51 14.32
CA ASN A 480 -4.51 -3.91 15.27
C ASN A 480 -4.38 -4.54 16.68
N SER A 481 -4.20 -5.86 16.77
CA SER A 481 -3.99 -6.56 18.04
C SER A 481 -2.69 -6.14 18.75
N ILE A 482 -1.64 -5.87 17.99
CA ILE A 482 -0.35 -5.35 18.49
C ILE A 482 -0.54 -3.93 19.01
N LEU A 483 -1.13 -3.03 18.22
CA LEU A 483 -1.39 -1.65 18.64
C LEU A 483 -2.29 -1.58 19.87
N TRP A 484 -3.31 -2.44 19.95
CA TRP A 484 -4.15 -2.55 21.14
C TRP A 484 -3.36 -3.05 22.34
N GLY A 485 -2.57 -4.11 22.15
CA GLY A 485 -1.71 -4.67 23.19
C GLY A 485 -0.76 -3.61 23.73
N GLU A 486 -0.19 -2.78 22.87
CA GLU A 486 0.71 -1.71 23.26
C GLU A 486 0.02 -0.62 24.10
N ARG A 487 -1.13 -0.09 23.65
CA ARG A 487 -1.85 0.96 24.41
C ARG A 487 -2.40 0.42 25.73
N ARG A 488 -2.79 -0.86 25.79
CA ARG A 488 -3.14 -1.52 27.05
C ARG A 488 -1.94 -1.67 27.97
N GLY A 489 -0.78 -2.03 27.43
CA GLY A 489 0.46 -2.08 28.20
C GLY A 489 0.82 -0.72 28.80
N PHE A 490 0.64 0.36 28.05
CA PHE A 490 0.78 1.71 28.59
C PHE A 490 -0.15 1.97 29.77
N LEU A 491 -1.44 1.67 29.65
CA LEU A 491 -2.40 1.90 30.74
C LEU A 491 -2.07 1.04 31.96
N VAL A 492 -1.80 -0.25 31.75
CA VAL A 492 -1.36 -1.20 32.80
C VAL A 492 -0.15 -0.66 33.55
N LEU A 493 0.88 -0.23 32.82
CA LEU A 493 2.07 0.32 33.46
C LEU A 493 1.76 1.66 34.12
N LYS A 494 1.03 2.57 33.47
CA LYS A 494 0.72 3.91 33.99
C LYS A 494 -0.06 3.85 35.31
N ASP A 495 -1.05 2.97 35.39
CA ASP A 495 -1.95 2.82 36.54
C ASP A 495 -1.36 1.93 37.65
N MET A 496 -0.16 1.38 37.42
CA MET A 496 0.60 0.62 38.42
C MET A 496 0.92 1.48 39.64
N ASP A 497 0.66 0.97 40.84
CA ASP A 497 1.07 1.62 42.09
C ASP A 497 2.51 1.26 42.49
N ALA A 498 3.05 1.98 43.48
CA ALA A 498 4.40 1.74 44.00
C ALA A 498 4.61 0.32 44.56
N GLY A 499 3.60 -0.27 45.17
CA GLY A 499 3.67 -1.62 45.74
C GLY A 499 3.88 -2.67 44.64
N TYR A 500 3.15 -2.56 43.53
CA TYR A 500 3.36 -3.41 42.37
C TYR A 500 4.69 -3.13 41.67
N GLN A 501 5.07 -1.86 41.56
CA GLN A 501 6.32 -1.44 40.92
C GLN A 501 7.55 -2.09 41.56
N LEU A 502 7.59 -2.23 42.89
CA LEU A 502 8.75 -2.78 43.61
C LEU A 502 9.24 -4.13 43.07
N HIS A 503 8.33 -5.00 42.62
CA HIS A 503 8.68 -6.33 42.16
C HIS A 503 8.18 -6.66 40.75
N ALA A 504 7.51 -5.74 40.05
CA ALA A 504 6.89 -6.02 38.75
C ALA A 504 7.89 -6.61 37.75
N PHE A 505 9.13 -6.09 37.67
CA PHE A 505 10.15 -6.58 36.73
C PHE A 505 10.53 -8.06 36.91
N THR A 506 10.29 -8.64 38.09
CA THR A 506 10.54 -10.06 38.36
C THR A 506 9.39 -10.98 37.91
N THR A 507 8.19 -10.42 37.72
CA THR A 507 6.97 -11.17 37.48
C THR A 507 6.84 -11.69 36.04
N PRO A 508 6.10 -12.80 35.81
CA PRO A 508 5.89 -13.32 34.45
C PRO A 508 5.21 -12.33 33.51
N TRP A 509 4.20 -11.57 33.96
CA TRP A 509 3.45 -10.66 33.10
C TRP A 509 4.32 -9.50 32.59
N PHE A 510 5.21 -8.97 33.43
CA PHE A 510 6.12 -7.90 33.02
C PHE A 510 7.20 -8.39 32.05
N LYS A 511 7.69 -9.63 32.21
CA LYS A 511 8.59 -10.27 31.25
C LYS A 511 7.94 -10.37 29.86
N GLU A 512 6.65 -10.68 29.80
CA GLU A 512 5.92 -10.70 28.53
C GLU A 512 5.76 -9.31 27.91
N ILE A 513 5.69 -8.24 28.71
CA ILE A 513 5.76 -6.86 28.21
C ILE A 513 7.11 -6.57 27.56
N LEU A 514 8.21 -6.92 28.22
CA LEU A 514 9.55 -6.71 27.68
C LEU A 514 9.78 -7.52 26.40
N ARG A 515 9.30 -8.76 26.38
CA ARG A 515 9.32 -9.61 25.18
C ARG A 515 8.48 -9.03 24.06
N PHE A 516 7.27 -8.58 24.36
CA PHE A 516 6.39 -7.92 23.39
C PHE A 516 7.04 -6.67 22.81
N TYR A 517 7.68 -5.85 23.66
CA TYR A 517 8.43 -4.67 23.23
C TYR A 517 9.53 -5.05 22.22
N GLU A 518 10.42 -5.99 22.53
CA GLU A 518 11.48 -6.42 21.61
C GLU A 518 10.94 -6.94 20.26
N LEU A 519 9.80 -7.62 20.25
CA LEU A 519 9.18 -8.17 19.04
C LEU A 519 8.48 -7.10 18.18
N THR A 520 8.16 -5.94 18.74
CA THR A 520 7.31 -4.91 18.08
C THR A 520 7.96 -3.53 17.98
N ASN A 521 9.12 -3.36 18.61
CA ASN A 521 9.90 -2.14 18.75
C ASN A 521 11.39 -2.38 18.56
N SER A 522 11.77 -3.06 17.48
CA SER A 522 13.17 -3.37 17.20
C SER A 522 13.54 -3.07 15.75
N ALA A 523 14.77 -2.60 15.57
CA ALA A 523 15.37 -2.38 14.26
C ALA A 523 15.89 -3.68 13.62
N SER A 524 15.77 -4.82 14.29
CA SER A 524 16.27 -6.11 13.81
C SER A 524 15.28 -6.81 12.88
N ASP A 525 15.82 -7.57 11.93
CA ASP A 525 15.03 -8.49 11.10
C ASP A 525 14.81 -9.86 11.74
N VAL A 526 15.52 -10.14 12.84
CA VAL A 526 15.39 -11.38 13.62
C VAL A 526 15.01 -11.08 15.07
N PRO A 527 14.27 -11.98 15.75
CA PRO A 527 14.02 -11.87 17.19
C PRO A 527 15.32 -11.76 17.97
N ASN A 528 15.35 -10.93 19.01
CA ASN A 528 16.53 -10.73 19.82
C ASN A 528 16.86 -11.98 20.65
N THR A 529 17.97 -12.65 20.33
CA THR A 529 18.41 -13.87 21.00
C THR A 529 18.94 -13.63 22.41
N ASP A 530 19.37 -12.40 22.73
CA ASP A 530 19.92 -12.03 24.04
C ASP A 530 18.86 -11.59 25.06
N LEU A 531 17.57 -11.57 24.69
CA LEU A 531 16.50 -11.21 25.62
C LEU A 531 16.50 -12.08 26.88
N SER A 532 16.73 -13.39 26.75
CA SER A 532 16.75 -14.30 27.91
C SER A 532 17.88 -13.97 28.88
N LYS A 533 19.07 -13.61 28.37
CA LYS A 533 20.21 -13.17 29.19
C LYS A 533 19.90 -11.85 29.89
N PHE A 534 19.26 -10.91 29.18
CA PHE A 534 18.84 -9.64 29.75
C PHE A 534 17.78 -9.82 30.85
N LEU A 535 16.76 -10.66 30.63
CA LEU A 535 15.75 -10.94 31.65
C LEU A 535 16.34 -11.61 32.89
N ALA A 536 17.41 -12.41 32.73
CA ALA A 536 18.15 -12.95 33.85
C ALA A 536 18.94 -11.87 34.60
N SER A 537 19.56 -10.92 33.89
CA SER A 537 20.41 -9.88 34.49
C SER A 537 19.66 -8.81 35.29
N ILE A 538 18.34 -8.70 35.09
CA ILE A 538 17.47 -7.81 35.88
C ILE A 538 16.73 -8.55 37.00
N ARG A 539 16.71 -9.90 37.00
CA ARG A 539 15.88 -10.68 37.92
C ARG A 539 16.27 -10.48 39.38
N ASP A 540 17.59 -10.47 39.62
CA ASP A 540 18.18 -10.42 40.96
C ASP A 540 18.75 -9.02 41.29
N SER A 541 18.39 -8.02 40.48
CA SER A 541 18.78 -6.61 40.68
C SER A 541 17.84 -5.91 41.65
N GLU A 542 18.38 -4.89 42.33
CA GLU A 542 17.56 -3.90 43.03
C GLU A 542 16.66 -3.15 42.05
N MET A 543 15.51 -2.66 42.53
CA MET A 543 14.47 -2.04 41.70
C MET A 543 15.03 -0.92 40.80
N GLU A 544 15.80 0.01 41.37
CA GLU A 544 16.38 1.14 40.63
C GLU A 544 17.35 0.66 39.53
N GLU A 545 18.17 -0.34 39.83
CA GLU A 545 19.11 -0.92 38.88
C GLU A 545 18.37 -1.66 37.75
N ALA A 546 17.36 -2.46 38.08
CA ALA A 546 16.55 -3.19 37.12
C ALA A 546 15.83 -2.23 36.15
N TYR A 547 15.16 -1.19 36.66
CA TYR A 547 14.49 -0.20 35.81
C TYR A 547 15.46 0.68 35.03
N SER A 548 16.64 0.98 35.58
CA SER A 548 17.71 1.64 34.83
C SER A 548 18.17 0.80 33.65
N LYS A 549 18.43 -0.50 33.85
CA LYS A 549 18.80 -1.45 32.78
C LYS A 549 17.71 -1.56 31.70
N ILE A 550 16.43 -1.60 32.10
CA ILE A 550 15.27 -1.58 31.17
C ILE A 550 15.26 -0.28 30.37
N SER A 551 15.37 0.87 31.02
CA SER A 551 15.41 2.19 30.39
C SER A 551 16.53 2.33 29.36
N TYR A 552 17.75 1.89 29.70
CA TYR A 552 18.88 1.88 28.77
C TYR A 552 18.61 1.02 27.54
N ARG A 553 18.01 -0.16 27.73
CA ARG A 553 17.69 -1.07 26.62
C ARG A 553 16.60 -0.50 25.70
N VAL A 554 15.54 0.06 26.26
CA VAL A 554 14.47 0.75 25.52
C VAL A 554 15.07 1.92 24.70
N SER A 555 15.94 2.73 25.32
CA SER A 555 16.63 3.82 24.64
C SER A 555 17.48 3.34 23.47
N ALA A 556 18.26 2.28 23.68
CA ALA A 556 19.10 1.68 22.64
C ALA A 556 18.26 1.21 21.44
N ASN A 557 17.12 0.56 21.69
CA ASN A 557 16.20 0.11 20.65
C ASN A 557 15.61 1.28 19.86
N ILE A 558 15.18 2.35 20.54
CA ILE A 558 14.67 3.58 19.89
C ILE A 558 15.74 4.24 19.01
N MET A 559 16.98 4.33 19.50
CA MET A 559 18.10 4.87 18.73
C MET A 559 18.40 4.03 17.50
N ALA A 560 18.47 2.70 17.65
CA ALA A 560 18.68 1.78 16.53
C ALA A 560 17.57 1.89 15.47
N LEU A 561 16.31 1.95 15.90
CA LEU A 561 15.15 2.14 15.03
C LEU A 561 15.25 3.45 14.23
N SER A 562 15.58 4.54 14.93
CA SER A 562 15.70 5.86 14.31
C SER A 562 16.85 5.90 13.31
N LYS A 563 17.97 5.24 13.61
CA LYS A 563 19.10 5.10 12.68
C LYS A 563 18.72 4.31 11.43
N ARG A 564 18.05 3.15 11.57
CA ARG A 564 17.62 2.33 10.43
C ARG A 564 16.62 3.09 9.55
N GLN A 565 15.62 3.76 10.13
CA GLN A 565 14.64 4.52 9.36
C GLN A 565 15.25 5.69 8.59
N ARG A 566 16.28 6.36 9.14
CA ARG A 566 17.05 7.38 8.41
C ARG A 566 17.82 6.77 7.22
N ALA A 567 18.37 5.57 7.38
CA ALA A 567 19.06 4.87 6.31
C ALA A 567 18.10 4.52 5.16
N ASP A 568 16.95 3.89 5.47
CA ASP A 568 15.90 3.56 4.49
C ASP A 568 15.42 4.82 3.74
N ALA A 569 15.18 5.92 4.46
CA ALA A 569 14.75 7.18 3.85
C ALA A 569 15.84 7.78 2.94
N THR A 570 17.11 7.64 3.30
CA THR A 570 18.23 8.12 2.48
C THR A 570 18.36 7.30 1.22
N GLU A 571 18.25 5.98 1.31
CA GLU A 571 18.25 5.08 0.16
C GLU A 571 17.13 5.42 -0.82
N TYR A 572 15.92 5.61 -0.30
CA TYR A 572 14.79 6.00 -1.12
C TYR A 572 14.94 7.42 -1.70
N SER A 573 15.51 8.37 -0.96
CA SER A 573 15.82 9.70 -1.50
C SER A 573 16.83 9.63 -2.66
N ARG A 574 17.83 8.73 -2.59
CA ARG A 574 18.75 8.49 -3.71
C ARG A 574 18.02 7.88 -4.90
N TYR A 575 17.13 6.91 -4.64
CA TYR A 575 16.28 6.33 -5.68
C TYR A 575 15.45 7.40 -6.40
N ILE A 576 14.76 8.28 -5.68
CA ILE A 576 14.00 9.41 -6.26
C ILE A 576 14.90 10.29 -7.11
N GLY A 577 16.14 10.57 -6.67
CA GLY A 577 17.12 11.34 -7.44
C GLY A 577 17.54 10.70 -8.76
N ASN A 578 17.39 9.37 -8.89
CA ASN A 578 17.71 8.61 -10.11
C ASN A 578 16.50 8.45 -11.03
N LEU A 579 15.31 8.90 -10.63
CA LEU A 579 14.11 8.81 -11.46
C LEU A 579 14.09 9.87 -12.54
N ASN A 580 13.61 9.49 -13.72
CA ASN A 580 13.36 10.42 -14.81
C ASN A 580 12.02 11.17 -14.59
N ILE A 581 11.97 12.00 -13.55
CA ILE A 581 10.82 12.83 -13.17
C ILE A 581 11.17 14.32 -13.19
N PRO A 582 10.20 15.23 -13.38
CA PRO A 582 10.46 16.67 -13.34
C PRO A 582 11.11 17.10 -12.01
N PRO A 583 12.05 18.05 -12.00
CA PRO A 583 12.72 18.51 -10.77
C PRO A 583 11.78 18.94 -9.65
N ALA A 584 10.69 19.64 -9.99
CA ALA A 584 9.68 20.06 -9.02
C ALA A 584 8.96 18.87 -8.35
N GLU A 585 8.72 17.78 -9.09
CA GLU A 585 8.14 16.56 -8.52
C GLU A 585 9.16 15.82 -7.66
N ALA A 586 10.44 15.77 -8.07
CA ALA A 586 11.51 15.20 -7.26
C ALA A 586 11.67 15.94 -5.91
N GLU A 587 11.69 17.28 -5.92
CA GLU A 587 11.76 18.11 -4.71
C GLU A 587 10.55 17.86 -3.80
N ARG A 588 9.34 17.78 -4.38
CA ARG A 588 8.12 17.47 -3.64
C ARG A 588 8.19 16.11 -2.95
N GLN A 589 8.66 15.07 -3.65
CA GLN A 589 8.82 13.73 -3.08
C GLN A 589 9.89 13.70 -1.98
N GLN A 590 11.03 14.35 -2.18
CA GLN A 590 12.09 14.46 -1.17
C GLN A 590 11.61 15.18 0.11
N LYS A 591 10.83 16.26 -0.04
CA LYS A 591 10.22 16.95 1.08
C LYS A 591 9.24 16.04 1.84
N LYS A 592 8.37 15.31 1.13
CA LYS A 592 7.47 14.32 1.75
C LYS A 592 8.25 13.24 2.53
N ILE A 593 9.38 12.78 1.99
CA ILE A 593 10.24 11.79 2.67
C ILE A 593 10.76 12.35 3.98
N LYS A 594 11.30 13.58 3.95
CA LYS A 594 11.80 14.26 5.14
C LYS A 594 10.71 14.46 6.19
N ASP A 595 9.55 14.99 5.80
CA ASP A 595 8.44 15.24 6.72
C ASP A 595 7.90 13.92 7.33
N SER A 596 7.77 12.88 6.52
CA SER A 596 7.36 11.53 6.98
C SER A 596 8.39 10.93 7.94
N LEU A 597 9.68 11.10 7.65
CA LEU A 597 10.77 10.65 8.52
C LEU A 597 10.77 11.41 9.84
N ASP A 598 10.58 12.72 9.83
CA ASP A 598 10.50 13.55 11.03
C ASP A 598 9.29 13.14 11.88
N ILE A 599 8.13 12.85 11.26
CA ILE A 599 6.97 12.29 11.96
C ILE A 599 7.30 10.92 12.57
N LYS A 600 7.96 10.02 11.82
CA LYS A 600 8.31 8.68 12.30
C LYS A 600 9.32 8.72 13.44
N ILE A 601 10.36 9.54 13.34
CA ILE A 601 11.37 9.73 14.39
C ILE A 601 10.72 10.40 15.60
N SER A 602 9.96 11.47 15.41
CA SER A 602 9.20 12.11 16.49
C SER A 602 8.29 11.10 17.18
N ARG A 603 7.62 10.21 16.44
CA ARG A 603 6.83 9.09 17.00
C ARG A 603 7.67 7.96 17.59
N ASN A 604 8.92 7.73 17.18
CA ASN A 604 9.79 6.81 17.93
C ASN A 604 10.15 7.40 19.29
N MET A 605 10.38 8.72 19.32
CA MET A 605 10.73 9.47 20.53
C MET A 605 9.52 9.78 21.43
N SER A 606 8.31 9.86 20.86
CA SER A 606 7.07 10.23 21.59
C SER A 606 5.99 9.14 21.61
N GLY A 607 6.10 8.13 20.76
CA GLY A 607 4.97 7.37 20.24
C GLY A 607 5.12 5.85 20.34
N TYR A 608 5.74 5.36 21.39
CA TYR A 608 5.12 4.21 22.03
C TYR A 608 4.82 4.61 23.45
N SER A 609 3.52 4.66 23.74
CA SER A 609 3.02 4.90 25.08
C SER A 609 3.67 3.88 26.03
N LEU A 610 3.86 2.64 25.58
CA LEU A 610 4.57 1.59 26.31
C LEU A 610 6.05 1.90 26.58
N ALA A 611 6.79 2.45 25.60
CA ALA A 611 8.19 2.83 25.82
C ALA A 611 8.29 3.91 26.90
N ASN A 612 7.44 4.94 26.82
CA ASN A 612 7.37 6.00 27.82
C ASN A 612 6.97 5.46 29.20
N ALA A 613 5.97 4.57 29.26
CA ALA A 613 5.58 3.98 30.54
C ALA A 613 6.65 3.05 31.13
N LEU A 614 7.45 2.38 30.30
CA LEU A 614 8.62 1.62 30.75
C LEU A 614 9.71 2.56 31.29
N PHE A 615 9.94 3.71 30.64
CA PHE A 615 10.84 4.76 31.17
C PHE A 615 10.35 5.30 32.50
N ASP A 616 9.05 5.61 32.61
CA ASP A 616 8.44 6.17 33.82
C ASP A 616 8.49 5.21 35.01
N CYS A 617 8.75 3.92 34.79
CA CYS A 617 8.95 2.96 35.88
C CYS A 617 10.26 3.19 36.65
N ILE A 618 11.19 4.04 36.18
CA ILE A 618 12.37 4.42 36.96
C ILE A 618 12.01 5.29 38.19
N SER A 619 10.92 6.06 38.08
CA SER A 619 10.47 6.97 39.11
C SER A 619 9.46 6.27 40.02
N PRO A 620 9.59 6.38 41.36
CA PRO A 620 8.61 5.82 42.28
C PRO A 620 7.20 6.37 41.99
N LYS A 621 6.23 5.48 41.81
CA LYS A 621 4.83 5.84 41.58
C LYS A 621 4.15 6.23 42.87
N ARG A 622 3.02 6.95 42.77
CA ARG A 622 2.24 7.31 43.96
C ARG A 622 1.47 6.09 44.45
N THR A 623 1.52 5.81 45.74
CA THR A 623 0.66 4.80 46.37
C THR A 623 -0.76 5.36 46.51
N PRO A 624 -1.79 4.79 45.88
CA PRO A 624 -3.16 5.27 46.01
C PRO A 624 -3.78 4.71 47.29
N TYR A 625 -3.35 5.23 48.45
CA TYR A 625 -3.77 4.77 49.78
C TYR A 625 -5.30 4.62 49.94
N LYS A 626 -6.08 5.47 49.28
CA LYS A 626 -7.55 5.40 49.27
C LYS A 626 -8.10 4.18 48.54
N ALA A 627 -7.57 3.87 47.35
CA ALA A 627 -8.00 2.72 46.55
C ALA A 627 -7.63 1.38 47.22
N LEU A 628 -6.45 1.33 47.84
CA LEU A 628 -6.01 0.16 48.62
C LEU A 628 -6.91 -0.06 49.85
N ALA A 629 -7.26 1.01 50.56
CA ALA A 629 -8.18 0.95 51.71
C ALA A 629 -9.59 0.48 51.30
N ASP A 630 -10.10 0.94 50.15
CA ASP A 630 -11.43 0.55 49.64
C ASP A 630 -11.47 -0.93 49.21
N TYR A 631 -10.39 -1.45 48.59
CA TYR A 631 -10.25 -2.87 48.27
C TYR A 631 -10.21 -3.75 49.53
N MET A 632 -9.41 -3.37 50.53
CA MET A 632 -9.27 -4.11 51.79
C MET A 632 -10.59 -4.19 52.56
N LYS A 633 -11.33 -3.07 52.64
CA LYS A 633 -12.67 -3.03 53.27
C LYS A 633 -13.67 -3.97 52.60
N ARG A 634 -13.67 -4.07 51.27
CA ARG A 634 -14.58 -4.97 50.55
C ARG A 634 -14.17 -6.44 50.66
N ARG A 635 -12.87 -6.75 50.71
CA ARG A 635 -12.42 -8.13 50.94
C ARG A 635 -12.80 -8.64 52.33
N GLN A 636 -12.88 -7.74 53.31
CA GLN A 636 -13.43 -8.04 54.64
C GLN A 636 -14.94 -8.24 54.64
N SER A 637 -15.70 -7.68 53.68
CA SER A 637 -17.15 -7.89 53.58
C SER A 637 -17.55 -9.14 52.79
N TYR A 638 -16.60 -9.84 52.17
CA TYR A 638 -16.79 -11.14 51.49
C TYR A 638 -16.25 -12.34 52.29
N ARG A 639 -15.72 -12.09 53.49
CA ARG A 639 -15.50 -13.09 54.55
C ARG A 639 -16.63 -12.93 55.56
#